data_AF-A0A5Q4EN80-F1
#
_entry.id   AF-A0A5Q4EN80-F1
#
_cell.length_a   1.000
_cell.length_b   1.000
_cell.length_c   1.000
_cell.angle_alpha   90.00
_cell.angle_beta   90.00
_cell.angle_gamma   90.00
#
_symmetry.space_group_name_H-M   'P 1'
#
loop_
_entity.id
_entity.type
_entity.pdbx_description
1 polymer ?
#
loop_
_entity_poly.entity_id
_entity_poly.type
_entity_poly.pdbx_seq_one_letter_code
_entity_poly.pdbx_strand_id
1 'polypeptide(L)'
;MRMLRLVESLTRRTAAWGRSFAGAAAVAVAAILGPVATSGAQDLLTPPEDPAELVDRLNRLLPRVSQSERAETVLLPALAQMQSPPGAVRSSEAAIMMSPEHPGWRRASEWAAASEQQTALDALRSVAEPRTRFVFTLPYGETAPREFRTAGLYTSFGDSNTIAQAKHGHLDAFDRLRRLVHVEATRLASAGEGGAALELLASMSRFGRMIADRLFLDEKEWGMQVMRESFERMRDVVYTHRDTFDEATLMQIIDELDVREYRIERIRLPQGDILGGLQIIVRVIEYRGGPIPDRFGPMMAGMASAERPLRMFGEAAGWQRLSETHANWFDSLDKLRGVYNDWELRWPLDPFDRLMRTSSDYRRMDPSRYAVIMESVPDLGSLFNERMLARTELAGSRLALAVVAHRARTNVWPRPLFAVRGRYLREIDVDPFHPSGDTAIEYFVPILDSPRDERRDPEPHRMTVVLGEAGASISPGDEMDLETDDSMVDMLEDMPPEFIEMVVNGVLQQFIDQGVAADTIEQAVDGWLENLRQMMQPPPGAPRPPAGFMDDIPSRDEAVAMLRALFENRRFVNALERRRQGRSLTPDEQRSVLEAMDEAAAVAESAGAADGDSEFPGRESFALTFDDSEFILYSVGRDGVPNWARNVGPAGNDYLLWPPTMSLVREHRLREAGR
;
A
#
# COMPACT_ATOMS: atom_id res chain seq x y z
N MET A 1 31.27 19.08 12.23
CA MET A 1 32.31 18.64 13.20
C MET A 1 32.21 19.27 14.60
N ARG A 2 32.07 20.60 14.78
CA ARG A 2 31.90 21.20 16.13
C ARG A 2 30.61 20.79 16.84
N MET A 3 29.52 20.58 16.10
CA MET A 3 28.23 20.14 16.63
C MET A 3 28.25 18.67 17.09
N LEU A 4 28.91 17.78 16.33
CA LEU A 4 29.13 16.38 16.68
C LEU A 4 29.95 16.22 17.98
N ARG A 5 31.00 17.04 18.18
CA ARG A 5 31.77 17.03 19.44
C ARG A 5 30.98 17.57 20.64
N LEU A 6 29.99 18.43 20.41
CA LEU A 6 29.12 18.95 21.46
C LEU A 6 28.14 17.87 21.93
N VAL A 7 27.51 17.16 20.97
CA VAL A 7 26.59 16.03 21.21
C VAL A 7 27.31 14.87 21.90
N GLU A 8 28.55 14.56 21.50
CA GLU A 8 29.37 13.52 22.12
C GLU A 8 29.81 13.88 23.55
N SER A 9 30.01 15.17 23.85
CA SER A 9 30.32 15.63 25.22
C SER A 9 29.09 15.62 26.15
N LEU A 10 27.89 15.83 25.59
CA LEU A 10 26.63 15.81 26.32
C LEU A 10 26.21 14.37 26.64
N THR A 11 26.34 13.44 25.69
CA THR A 11 26.07 12.00 25.90
C THR A 11 27.01 11.35 26.91
N ARG A 12 28.30 11.73 26.94
CA ARG A 12 29.23 11.24 27.97
C ARG A 12 28.96 11.80 29.37
N ARG A 13 28.29 12.96 29.49
CA ARG A 13 27.94 13.56 30.79
C ARG A 13 26.58 13.08 31.32
N THR A 14 25.66 12.65 30.46
CA THR A 14 24.34 12.14 30.88
C THR A 14 24.37 10.70 31.38
N ALA A 15 25.39 9.90 31.02
CA ALA A 15 25.55 8.53 31.53
C ALA A 15 25.84 8.44 33.05
N ALA A 16 26.14 9.56 33.71
CA ALA A 16 26.48 9.59 35.14
C ALA A 16 25.29 9.97 36.07
N TRP A 17 24.12 10.34 35.55
CA TRP A 17 23.02 10.88 36.35
C TRP A 17 21.72 10.10 36.06
N GLY A 18 21.17 9.48 37.11
CA GLY A 18 20.09 8.50 37.05
C GLY A 18 18.73 9.00 36.55
N ARG A 19 17.81 8.03 36.43
CA ARG A 19 16.53 7.94 35.68
C ARG A 19 15.49 9.06 35.84
N SER A 20 15.77 10.16 36.54
CA SER A 20 14.80 11.23 36.79
C SER A 20 14.83 12.38 35.76
N PHE A 21 15.64 12.29 34.70
CA PHE A 21 15.78 13.35 33.69
C PHE A 21 15.35 12.96 32.26
N ALA A 22 14.86 11.73 32.04
CA ALA A 22 14.41 11.28 30.71
C ALA A 22 13.25 12.15 30.16
N GLY A 23 12.35 12.62 31.03
CA GLY A 23 11.27 13.55 30.64
C GLY A 23 11.76 14.95 30.27
N ALA A 24 12.81 15.46 30.91
CA ALA A 24 13.35 16.79 30.61
C ALA A 24 14.27 16.79 29.37
N ALA A 25 14.92 15.67 29.04
CA ALA A 25 15.68 15.51 27.82
C ALA A 25 14.78 15.46 26.57
N ALA A 26 13.60 14.82 26.64
CA ALA A 26 12.61 14.83 25.57
C ALA A 26 12.08 16.25 25.28
N VAL A 27 11.82 17.03 26.33
CA VAL A 27 11.38 18.44 26.21
C VAL A 27 12.52 19.35 25.73
N ALA A 28 13.78 19.09 26.13
CA ALA A 28 14.93 19.87 25.68
C ALA A 28 15.36 19.54 24.23
N VAL A 29 15.16 18.32 23.75
CA VAL A 29 15.36 17.96 22.33
C VAL A 29 14.32 18.65 21.45
N ALA A 30 13.06 18.75 21.91
CA ALA A 30 12.03 19.54 21.24
C ALA A 30 12.30 21.06 21.23
N ALA A 31 13.05 21.58 22.21
CA ALA A 31 13.40 23.01 22.30
C ALA A 31 14.70 23.37 21.56
N ILE A 32 15.60 22.41 21.30
CA ILE A 32 16.88 22.63 20.61
C ILE A 32 16.76 22.36 19.10
N LEU A 33 15.79 21.55 18.67
CA LEU A 33 15.29 21.55 17.29
C LEU A 33 14.44 22.81 17.09
N GLY A 34 15.08 23.92 16.70
CA GLY A 34 14.38 25.19 16.45
C GLY A 34 13.18 25.06 15.49
N PRO A 35 12.29 26.07 15.44
CA PRO A 35 11.01 26.06 14.74
C PRO A 35 11.17 26.18 13.21
N VAL A 36 11.88 25.23 12.58
CA VAL A 36 12.28 25.33 11.16
C VAL A 36 11.38 24.53 10.23
N ALA A 37 10.31 23.88 10.71
CA ALA A 37 9.34 23.20 9.85
C ALA A 37 7.86 23.49 10.13
N THR A 38 7.49 23.97 11.33
CA THR A 38 6.07 24.17 11.69
C THR A 38 5.43 25.46 11.17
N SER A 39 6.21 26.42 10.64
CA SER A 39 5.64 27.70 10.17
C SER A 39 4.89 27.58 8.84
N GLY A 40 5.23 26.60 7.98
CA GLY A 40 4.61 26.45 6.66
C GLY A 40 3.16 25.98 6.70
N ALA A 41 2.84 25.02 7.58
CA ALA A 41 1.49 24.49 7.74
C ALA A 41 0.53 25.51 8.37
N GLN A 42 1.03 26.33 9.32
CA GLN A 42 0.23 27.36 9.98
C GLN A 42 -0.18 28.48 9.00
N ASP A 43 0.74 28.91 8.13
CA ASP A 43 0.43 29.91 7.10
C ASP A 43 -0.56 29.38 6.06
N LEU A 44 -0.44 28.08 5.69
CA LEU A 44 -1.36 27.44 4.74
C LEU A 44 -2.80 27.44 5.25
N LEU A 45 -2.99 27.11 6.52
CA LEU A 45 -4.29 26.93 7.19
C LEU A 45 -4.78 28.17 7.95
N THR A 46 -4.30 29.36 7.59
CA THR A 46 -4.83 30.63 8.11
C THR A 46 -6.06 31.03 7.29
N PRO A 47 -7.28 31.09 7.87
CA PRO A 47 -8.49 31.45 7.15
C PRO A 47 -8.39 32.87 6.56
N PRO A 48 -8.65 33.07 5.25
CA PRO A 48 -8.74 34.40 4.67
C PRO A 48 -10.09 35.07 5.00
N GLU A 49 -10.18 36.38 4.76
CA GLU A 49 -11.45 37.10 4.83
C GLU A 49 -12.38 36.71 3.66
N ASP A 50 -11.82 36.51 2.46
CA ASP A 50 -12.55 36.05 1.28
C ASP A 50 -12.16 34.60 0.89
N PRO A 51 -13.11 33.63 0.89
CA PRO A 51 -12.86 32.27 0.42
C PRO A 51 -12.32 32.14 -1.00
N ALA A 52 -12.52 33.14 -1.87
CA ALA A 52 -11.99 33.14 -3.23
C ALA A 52 -10.46 33.25 -3.26
N GLU A 53 -9.85 33.89 -2.26
CA GLU A 53 -8.38 34.02 -2.15
C GLU A 53 -7.67 32.67 -1.98
N LEU A 54 -8.39 31.63 -1.55
CA LEU A 54 -7.82 30.28 -1.41
C LEU A 54 -7.46 29.68 -2.77
N VAL A 55 -8.15 30.04 -3.86
CA VAL A 55 -7.79 29.60 -5.22
C VAL A 55 -6.47 30.25 -5.67
N ASP A 56 -6.29 31.54 -5.37
CA ASP A 56 -5.02 32.21 -5.64
C ASP A 56 -3.90 31.65 -4.76
N ARG A 57 -4.20 31.32 -3.49
CA ARG A 57 -3.26 30.67 -2.57
C ARG A 57 -2.82 29.32 -3.11
N LEU A 58 -3.75 28.50 -3.58
CA LEU A 58 -3.48 27.21 -4.22
C LEU A 58 -2.54 27.37 -5.42
N ASN A 59 -2.85 28.29 -6.33
CA ASN A 59 -2.03 28.52 -7.52
C ASN A 59 -0.63 29.11 -7.19
N ARG A 60 -0.47 29.80 -6.05
CA ARG A 60 0.84 30.26 -5.57
C ARG A 60 1.74 29.14 -5.06
N LEU A 61 1.19 27.98 -4.72
CA LEU A 61 1.97 26.80 -4.31
C LEU A 61 2.65 26.11 -5.49
N LEU A 62 2.16 26.35 -6.71
CA LEU A 62 2.79 25.80 -7.92
C LEU A 62 4.19 26.38 -8.12
N PRO A 63 5.18 25.55 -8.54
CA PRO A 63 6.51 26.04 -8.90
C PRO A 63 6.44 27.13 -9.97
N ARG A 64 7.27 28.17 -9.82
CA ARG A 64 7.43 29.20 -10.85
C ARG A 64 8.57 28.80 -11.78
N VAL A 65 8.25 28.42 -13.00
CA VAL A 65 9.20 28.01 -14.03
C VAL A 65 9.02 28.85 -15.30
N SER A 66 10.04 28.89 -16.16
CA SER A 66 9.95 29.62 -17.42
C SER A 66 9.02 28.89 -18.41
N GLN A 67 8.46 29.60 -19.39
CA GLN A 67 7.49 29.00 -20.33
C GLN A 67 8.06 27.78 -21.09
N SER A 68 9.35 27.79 -21.40
CA SER A 68 10.03 26.67 -22.07
C SER A 68 10.25 25.45 -21.18
N GLU A 69 10.08 25.59 -19.87
CA GLU A 69 10.21 24.51 -18.87
C GLU A 69 8.83 23.94 -18.48
N ARG A 70 7.73 24.42 -19.08
CA ARG A 70 6.37 23.99 -18.76
C ARG A 70 5.94 22.81 -19.62
N ALA A 71 5.83 21.63 -19.01
CA ALA A 71 5.51 20.39 -19.71
C ALA A 71 4.15 20.46 -20.43
N GLU A 72 3.16 21.10 -19.80
CA GLU A 72 1.80 21.20 -20.33
C GLU A 72 1.72 21.96 -21.67
N THR A 73 2.70 22.83 -21.96
CA THR A 73 2.72 23.61 -23.21
C THR A 73 3.10 22.78 -24.42
N VAL A 74 3.78 21.66 -24.20
CA VAL A 74 4.17 20.70 -25.24
C VAL A 74 3.19 19.53 -25.27
N LEU A 75 2.87 18.97 -24.10
CA LEU A 75 2.12 17.73 -23.99
C LEU A 75 0.62 17.91 -24.28
N LEU A 76 -0.06 18.87 -23.63
CA LEU A 76 -1.53 18.98 -23.73
C LEU A 76 -2.04 19.26 -25.16
N PRO A 77 -1.37 20.09 -26.00
CA PRO A 77 -1.77 20.25 -27.40
C PRO A 77 -1.72 18.94 -28.21
N ALA A 78 -0.76 18.06 -27.92
CA ALA A 78 -0.67 16.74 -28.56
C ALA A 78 -1.77 15.81 -28.05
N LEU A 79 -2.03 15.81 -26.74
CA LEU A 79 -3.10 15.00 -26.14
C LEU A 79 -4.51 15.41 -26.61
N ALA A 80 -4.73 16.69 -26.88
CA ALA A 80 -6.00 17.19 -27.42
C ALA A 80 -6.33 16.60 -28.81
N GLN A 81 -5.31 16.16 -29.57
CA GLN A 81 -5.46 15.58 -30.91
C GLN A 81 -5.52 14.04 -30.91
N MET A 82 -5.26 13.41 -29.76
CA MET A 82 -5.29 11.94 -29.66
C MET A 82 -6.68 11.40 -29.97
N GLN A 83 -6.72 10.34 -30.78
CA GLN A 83 -7.94 9.61 -31.05
C GLN A 83 -8.29 8.68 -29.88
N SER A 84 -9.58 8.45 -29.65
CA SER A 84 -10.05 7.54 -28.60
C SER A 84 -9.46 6.13 -28.75
N PRO A 85 -9.12 5.45 -27.63
CA PRO A 85 -8.60 4.10 -27.67
C PRO A 85 -9.65 3.12 -28.23
N PRO A 86 -9.22 2.07 -28.97
CA PRO A 86 -10.13 1.02 -29.39
C PRO A 86 -10.65 0.23 -28.18
N GLY A 87 -11.85 -0.36 -28.28
CA GLY A 87 -12.50 -1.02 -27.15
C GLY A 87 -11.71 -2.17 -26.50
N ALA A 88 -10.75 -2.76 -27.22
CA ALA A 88 -9.85 -3.78 -26.70
C ALA A 88 -8.85 -3.25 -25.66
N VAL A 89 -8.61 -1.93 -25.60
CA VAL A 89 -7.73 -1.25 -24.63
C VAL A 89 -8.49 -0.17 -23.86
N ARG A 90 -9.69 -0.55 -23.39
CA ARG A 90 -10.60 0.34 -22.65
C ARG A 90 -10.09 0.74 -21.26
N SER A 91 -9.11 0.03 -20.71
CA SER A 91 -8.46 0.29 -19.42
C SER A 91 -6.94 0.13 -19.54
N SER A 92 -6.19 0.65 -18.55
CA SER A 92 -4.73 0.45 -18.48
C SER A 92 -4.38 -1.04 -18.39
N GLU A 93 -5.06 -1.78 -17.51
CA GLU A 93 -4.89 -3.23 -17.36
C GLU A 93 -5.09 -3.97 -18.70
N ALA A 94 -6.16 -3.66 -19.45
CA ALA A 94 -6.40 -4.27 -20.75
C ALA A 94 -5.30 -3.93 -21.78
N ALA A 95 -4.71 -2.73 -21.69
CA ALA A 95 -3.58 -2.33 -22.54
C ALA A 95 -2.29 -3.07 -22.17
N ILE A 96 -2.02 -3.29 -20.88
CA ILE A 96 -0.86 -4.04 -20.38
C ILE A 96 -0.97 -5.53 -20.78
N MET A 97 -2.16 -6.11 -20.67
CA MET A 97 -2.43 -7.51 -21.01
C MET A 97 -2.41 -7.79 -22.52
N MET A 98 -2.30 -6.75 -23.33
CA MET A 98 -2.29 -6.87 -24.78
C MET A 98 -1.00 -7.56 -25.25
N SER A 99 -1.15 -8.57 -26.11
CA SER A 99 -0.05 -9.28 -26.79
C SER A 99 -0.37 -9.49 -28.28
N PRO A 100 0.61 -9.83 -29.13
CA PRO A 100 0.38 -10.11 -30.55
C PRO A 100 -0.68 -11.18 -30.84
N GLU A 101 -0.86 -12.13 -29.93
CA GLU A 101 -1.82 -13.23 -30.00
C GLU A 101 -3.24 -12.80 -29.63
N HIS A 102 -3.41 -11.62 -29.02
CA HIS A 102 -4.71 -11.13 -28.59
C HIS A 102 -5.59 -10.73 -29.80
N PRO A 103 -6.90 -11.10 -29.86
CA PRO A 103 -7.74 -10.82 -31.03
C PRO A 103 -7.90 -9.32 -31.34
N GLY A 104 -7.77 -8.48 -30.32
CA GLY A 104 -7.82 -7.02 -30.44
C GLY A 104 -6.51 -6.37 -30.88
N TRP A 105 -5.41 -7.13 -30.97
CA TRP A 105 -4.06 -6.59 -31.17
C TRP A 105 -3.93 -5.71 -32.39
N ARG A 106 -4.34 -6.23 -33.57
CA ARG A 106 -4.20 -5.51 -34.84
C ARG A 106 -4.76 -4.08 -34.78
N ARG A 107 -5.96 -3.91 -34.21
CA ARG A 107 -6.57 -2.58 -34.07
C ARG A 107 -5.85 -1.70 -33.06
N ALA A 108 -5.39 -2.29 -31.95
CA ALA A 108 -4.63 -1.57 -30.93
C ALA A 108 -3.27 -1.10 -31.49
N SER A 109 -2.55 -1.96 -32.21
CA SER A 109 -1.27 -1.63 -32.84
C SER A 109 -1.42 -0.59 -33.95
N GLU A 110 -2.47 -0.68 -34.78
CA GLU A 110 -2.78 0.34 -35.80
C GLU A 110 -3.10 1.70 -35.16
N TRP A 111 -3.86 1.72 -34.07
CA TRP A 111 -4.14 2.94 -33.30
C TRP A 111 -2.87 3.54 -32.69
N ALA A 112 -1.99 2.71 -32.11
CA ALA A 112 -0.75 3.19 -31.53
C ALA A 112 0.22 3.77 -32.58
N ALA A 113 0.22 3.22 -33.80
CA ALA A 113 1.06 3.67 -34.91
C ALA A 113 0.51 4.90 -35.65
N ALA A 114 -0.70 5.36 -35.35
CA ALA A 114 -1.28 6.53 -36.01
C ALA A 114 -0.53 7.84 -35.65
N SER A 115 -0.54 8.80 -36.56
CA SER A 115 0.30 10.01 -36.50
C SER A 115 0.08 10.86 -35.25
N GLU A 116 -1.16 10.98 -34.81
CA GLU A 116 -1.56 11.79 -33.65
C GLU A 116 -1.08 11.15 -32.34
N GLN A 117 -1.08 9.82 -32.29
CA GLN A 117 -0.57 9.02 -31.18
C GLN A 117 0.95 9.10 -31.11
N GLN A 118 1.63 8.95 -32.24
CA GLN A 118 3.09 9.11 -32.30
C GLN A 118 3.51 10.53 -31.90
N THR A 119 2.75 11.55 -32.30
CA THR A 119 2.96 12.93 -31.85
C THR A 119 2.84 13.08 -30.33
N ALA A 120 1.87 12.41 -29.71
CA ALA A 120 1.72 12.40 -28.25
C ALA A 120 2.87 11.66 -27.54
N LEU A 121 3.35 10.56 -28.12
CA LEU A 121 4.51 9.81 -27.61
C LEU A 121 5.80 10.62 -27.71
N ASP A 122 6.01 11.35 -28.81
CA ASP A 122 7.16 12.24 -28.98
C ASP A 122 7.10 13.43 -28.02
N ALA A 123 5.91 13.99 -27.79
CA ALA A 123 5.70 15.02 -26.78
C ALA A 123 6.04 14.48 -25.37
N LEU A 124 5.62 13.26 -25.03
CA LEU A 124 5.97 12.59 -23.77
C LEU A 124 7.48 12.42 -23.62
N ARG A 125 8.17 11.85 -24.62
CA ARG A 125 9.64 11.68 -24.60
C ARG A 125 10.35 13.02 -24.37
N SER A 126 9.90 14.07 -25.05
CA SER A 126 10.47 15.41 -24.94
C SER A 126 10.33 16.00 -23.53
N VAL A 127 9.14 15.91 -22.91
CA VAL A 127 8.93 16.45 -21.56
C VAL A 127 9.51 15.59 -20.45
N ALA A 128 9.77 14.31 -20.73
CA ALA A 128 10.35 13.35 -19.78
C ALA A 128 11.87 13.15 -19.96
N GLU A 129 12.51 13.95 -20.81
CA GLU A 129 13.95 13.93 -21.03
C GLU A 129 14.70 14.27 -19.72
N PRO A 130 15.55 13.37 -19.17
CA PRO A 130 16.19 13.56 -17.86
C PRO A 130 17.00 14.85 -17.72
N ARG A 131 17.60 15.28 -18.84
CA ARG A 131 18.46 16.48 -18.87
C ARG A 131 17.67 17.78 -18.87
N THR A 132 16.38 17.72 -19.20
CA THR A 132 15.52 18.89 -19.31
C THR A 132 14.63 18.97 -18.08
N ARG A 133 14.66 20.11 -17.38
CA ARG A 133 13.89 20.30 -16.13
C ARG A 133 12.46 20.74 -16.42
N PHE A 134 11.71 19.93 -17.16
CA PHE A 134 10.29 20.18 -17.34
C PHE A 134 9.54 20.00 -16.03
N VAL A 135 8.54 20.85 -15.80
CA VAL A 135 7.64 20.77 -14.65
C VAL A 135 6.21 21.00 -15.13
N PHE A 136 5.27 20.21 -14.63
CA PHE A 136 3.85 20.39 -14.91
C PHE A 136 3.26 21.43 -13.96
N THR A 137 3.03 22.64 -14.48
CA THR A 137 2.63 23.81 -13.66
C THR A 137 1.32 24.43 -14.12
N LEU A 138 0.44 23.62 -14.73
CA LEU A 138 -0.87 24.06 -15.18
C LEU A 138 -1.65 24.69 -14.01
N PRO A 139 -2.04 25.98 -14.10
CA PRO A 139 -2.86 26.61 -13.08
C PRO A 139 -4.23 25.93 -12.94
N TYR A 140 -4.79 25.99 -11.74
CA TYR A 140 -6.09 25.42 -11.42
C TYR A 140 -7.23 26.43 -11.61
N GLY A 141 -8.42 25.93 -11.93
CA GLY A 141 -9.64 26.74 -12.09
C GLY A 141 -9.59 27.70 -13.29
N GLU A 142 -10.26 28.84 -13.15
CA GLU A 142 -10.40 29.85 -14.21
C GLU A 142 -9.09 30.52 -14.64
N THR A 143 -8.03 30.36 -13.84
CA THR A 143 -6.68 30.86 -14.18
C THR A 143 -5.98 30.03 -15.25
N ALA A 144 -6.47 28.83 -15.53
CA ALA A 144 -5.94 27.98 -16.59
C ALA A 144 -6.08 28.65 -17.98
N PRO A 145 -5.10 28.43 -18.89
CA PRO A 145 -5.18 28.91 -20.26
C PRO A 145 -6.50 28.50 -20.95
N ARG A 146 -7.06 29.41 -21.75
CA ARG A 146 -8.40 29.26 -22.34
C ARG A 146 -8.47 28.05 -23.27
N GLU A 147 -7.40 27.79 -24.01
CA GLU A 147 -7.26 26.64 -24.91
C GLU A 147 -7.45 25.31 -24.17
N PHE A 148 -6.84 25.15 -22.99
CA PHE A 148 -6.97 23.94 -22.19
C PHE A 148 -8.33 23.84 -21.51
N ARG A 149 -8.93 24.98 -21.10
CA ARG A 149 -10.31 25.01 -20.60
C ARG A 149 -11.32 24.57 -21.65
N THR A 150 -11.17 25.06 -22.88
CA THR A 150 -12.06 24.69 -23.99
C THR A 150 -11.89 23.23 -24.39
N ALA A 151 -10.68 22.68 -24.28
CA ALA A 151 -10.39 21.27 -24.51
C ALA A 151 -10.77 20.35 -23.33
N GLY A 152 -11.18 20.90 -22.17
CA GLY A 152 -11.43 20.11 -20.96
C GLY A 152 -10.18 19.53 -20.30
N LEU A 153 -8.98 20.00 -20.66
CA LEU A 153 -7.68 19.48 -20.19
C LEU A 153 -7.14 20.28 -19.01
N TYR A 154 -7.99 20.59 -18.03
CA TYR A 154 -7.61 21.36 -16.84
C TYR A 154 -8.39 20.88 -15.61
N THR A 155 -7.99 21.36 -14.44
CA THR A 155 -8.75 21.12 -13.22
C THR A 155 -9.81 22.21 -13.04
N SER A 156 -11.08 21.82 -13.12
CA SER A 156 -12.22 22.72 -12.88
C SER A 156 -12.69 22.63 -11.43
N PHE A 157 -13.25 23.72 -10.90
CA PHE A 157 -13.80 23.80 -9.53
C PHE A 157 -15.34 23.93 -9.50
N GLY A 158 -15.98 23.58 -10.62
CA GLY A 158 -17.42 23.77 -10.82
C GLY A 158 -17.87 25.24 -10.79
N ASP A 159 -19.18 25.45 -10.84
CA ASP A 159 -19.79 26.79 -10.93
C ASP A 159 -19.56 27.64 -9.66
N SER A 160 -19.35 26.97 -8.52
CA SER A 160 -19.14 27.61 -7.21
C SER A 160 -17.68 27.93 -6.91
N ASN A 161 -16.77 27.64 -7.85
CA ASN A 161 -15.33 27.79 -7.68
C ASN A 161 -14.82 27.18 -6.36
N THR A 162 -15.27 25.94 -6.09
CA THR A 162 -14.99 25.20 -4.86
C THR A 162 -13.86 24.21 -5.08
N ILE A 163 -12.76 24.39 -4.35
CA ILE A 163 -11.54 23.56 -4.43
C ILE A 163 -11.85 22.10 -4.07
N ALA A 164 -12.68 21.85 -3.05
CA ALA A 164 -13.09 20.49 -2.67
C ALA A 164 -13.96 19.78 -3.73
N GLN A 165 -14.39 20.48 -4.79
CA GLN A 165 -15.10 19.92 -5.93
C GLN A 165 -14.21 19.85 -7.18
N ALA A 166 -12.89 19.78 -6.99
CA ALA A 166 -11.93 19.69 -8.09
C ALA A 166 -12.24 18.51 -9.01
N LYS A 167 -12.30 18.78 -10.32
CA LYS A 167 -12.39 17.75 -11.37
C LYS A 167 -11.22 17.87 -12.31
N HIS A 168 -10.36 16.86 -12.33
CA HIS A 168 -9.10 16.85 -13.05
C HIS A 168 -9.25 16.34 -14.50
N GLY A 169 -9.83 17.15 -15.39
CA GLY A 169 -10.12 16.72 -16.77
C GLY A 169 -8.89 16.32 -17.60
N HIS A 170 -7.68 16.74 -17.21
CA HIS A 170 -6.45 16.28 -17.84
C HIS A 170 -6.06 14.83 -17.49
N LEU A 171 -6.49 14.29 -16.34
CA LEU A 171 -6.13 12.92 -15.94
C LEU A 171 -6.72 11.89 -16.90
N ASP A 172 -7.95 12.09 -17.40
CA ASP A 172 -8.54 11.24 -18.44
C ASP A 172 -7.69 11.19 -19.73
N ALA A 173 -7.10 12.32 -20.11
CA ALA A 173 -6.22 12.39 -21.26
C ALA A 173 -4.88 11.69 -20.99
N PHE A 174 -4.34 11.84 -19.79
CA PHE A 174 -3.13 11.09 -19.38
C PHE A 174 -3.40 9.60 -19.30
N ASP A 175 -4.61 9.19 -18.96
CA ASP A 175 -5.02 7.80 -18.92
C ASP A 175 -5.07 7.16 -20.32
N ARG A 176 -5.49 7.94 -21.33
CA ARG A 176 -5.37 7.53 -22.74
C ARG A 176 -3.91 7.44 -23.18
N LEU A 177 -3.06 8.37 -22.76
CA LEU A 177 -1.62 8.33 -23.02
C LEU A 177 -0.97 7.09 -22.37
N ARG A 178 -1.31 6.77 -21.13
CA ARG A 178 -0.85 5.58 -20.40
C ARG A 178 -1.16 4.30 -21.18
N ARG A 179 -2.41 4.14 -21.64
CA ARG A 179 -2.83 3.00 -22.47
C ARG A 179 -2.06 2.94 -23.78
N LEU A 180 -1.84 4.09 -24.43
CA LEU A 180 -1.04 4.18 -25.65
C LEU A 180 0.40 3.71 -25.41
N VAL A 181 1.03 4.15 -24.33
CA VAL A 181 2.39 3.74 -23.96
C VAL A 181 2.49 2.22 -23.79
N HIS A 182 1.53 1.59 -23.10
CA HIS A 182 1.57 0.13 -22.91
C HIS A 182 1.44 -0.65 -24.22
N VAL A 183 0.52 -0.24 -25.10
CA VAL A 183 0.36 -0.87 -26.42
C VAL A 183 1.62 -0.67 -27.27
N GLU A 184 2.16 0.54 -27.28
CA GLU A 184 3.34 0.86 -28.06
C GLU A 184 4.58 0.13 -27.56
N ALA A 185 4.76 0.00 -26.24
CA ALA A 185 5.84 -0.78 -25.65
C ALA A 185 5.78 -2.24 -26.10
N THR A 186 4.59 -2.87 -26.10
CA THR A 186 4.42 -4.22 -26.64
C THR A 186 4.74 -4.26 -28.14
N ARG A 187 4.36 -3.25 -28.92
CA ARG A 187 4.61 -3.19 -30.36
C ARG A 187 6.10 -3.11 -30.68
N LEU A 188 6.82 -2.25 -29.98
CA LEU A 188 8.27 -2.07 -30.09
C LEU A 188 9.00 -3.35 -29.67
N ALA A 189 8.65 -3.93 -28.51
CA ALA A 189 9.28 -5.16 -28.04
C ALA A 189 9.06 -6.34 -29.01
N SER A 190 7.85 -6.49 -29.54
CA SER A 190 7.52 -7.52 -30.54
C SER A 190 8.25 -7.31 -31.88
N ALA A 191 8.67 -6.08 -32.18
CA ALA A 191 9.48 -5.75 -33.35
C ALA A 191 10.99 -5.95 -33.11
N GLY A 192 11.41 -6.37 -31.92
CA GLY A 192 12.81 -6.49 -31.53
C GLY A 192 13.44 -5.16 -31.06
N GLU A 193 12.65 -4.10 -30.91
CA GLU A 193 13.08 -2.79 -30.42
C GLU A 193 12.85 -2.67 -28.90
N GLY A 194 13.24 -3.70 -28.15
CA GLY A 194 13.02 -3.80 -26.70
C GLY A 194 13.60 -2.62 -25.92
N GLY A 195 14.79 -2.13 -26.29
CA GLY A 195 15.39 -0.94 -25.67
C GLY A 195 14.51 0.30 -25.77
N ALA A 196 13.97 0.58 -26.97
CA ALA A 196 13.06 1.71 -27.19
C ALA A 196 11.74 1.56 -26.41
N ALA A 197 11.26 0.32 -26.21
CA ALA A 197 10.12 0.05 -25.35
C ALA A 197 10.42 0.41 -23.88
N LEU A 198 11.61 0.06 -23.37
CA LEU A 198 12.01 0.41 -22.00
C LEU A 198 12.22 1.91 -21.82
N GLU A 199 12.84 2.60 -22.77
CA GLU A 199 13.00 4.06 -22.75
C GLU A 199 11.63 4.79 -22.75
N LEU A 200 10.65 4.27 -23.49
CA LEU A 200 9.30 4.82 -23.48
C LEU A 200 8.61 4.64 -22.12
N LEU A 201 8.74 3.46 -21.50
CA LEU A 201 8.24 3.21 -20.15
C LEU A 201 8.96 4.07 -19.10
N ALA A 202 10.26 4.32 -19.28
CA ALA A 202 11.05 5.19 -18.40
C ALA A 202 10.55 6.63 -18.51
N SER A 203 10.28 7.10 -19.73
CA SER A 203 9.66 8.40 -19.98
C SER A 203 8.30 8.52 -19.28
N MET A 204 7.45 7.48 -19.38
CA MET A 204 6.15 7.46 -18.71
C MET A 204 6.27 7.51 -17.18
N SER A 205 7.20 6.75 -16.60
CA SER A 205 7.42 6.78 -15.14
C SER A 205 7.90 8.15 -14.64
N ARG A 206 8.79 8.84 -15.38
CA ARG A 206 9.20 10.22 -15.03
C ARG A 206 8.05 11.20 -15.16
N PHE A 207 7.18 11.03 -16.14
CA PHE A 207 5.96 11.81 -16.24
C PHE A 207 5.03 11.55 -15.05
N GLY A 208 4.83 10.29 -14.64
CA GLY A 208 4.12 9.94 -13.41
C GLY A 208 4.71 10.65 -12.19
N ARG A 209 6.05 10.66 -12.06
CA ARG A 209 6.74 11.42 -11.01
C ARG A 209 6.44 12.91 -11.07
N MET A 210 6.45 13.52 -12.26
CA MET A 210 6.14 14.93 -12.46
C MET A 210 4.70 15.28 -12.03
N ILE A 211 3.73 14.41 -12.31
CA ILE A 211 2.35 14.59 -11.88
C ILE A 211 2.20 14.36 -10.36
N ALA A 212 3.01 13.49 -9.76
CA ALA A 212 3.01 13.32 -8.30
C ALA A 212 3.47 14.56 -7.50
N ASP A 213 4.11 15.56 -8.14
CA ASP A 213 4.43 16.85 -7.51
C ASP A 213 3.22 17.81 -7.43
N ARG A 214 2.09 17.45 -8.04
CA ARG A 214 0.87 18.27 -8.04
C ARG A 214 0.21 18.32 -6.67
N LEU A 215 -0.84 19.12 -6.53
CA LEU A 215 -1.34 19.52 -5.20
C LEU A 215 -2.51 18.67 -4.70
N PHE A 216 -3.19 17.89 -5.53
CA PHE A 216 -4.35 17.08 -5.14
C PHE A 216 -4.03 15.60 -4.99
N LEU A 217 -4.81 14.89 -4.17
CA LEU A 217 -4.70 13.46 -3.94
C LEU A 217 -4.76 12.68 -5.27
N ASP A 218 -5.82 12.89 -6.07
CA ASP A 218 -6.03 12.18 -7.35
C ASP A 218 -4.81 12.30 -8.29
N GLU A 219 -4.23 13.49 -8.41
CA GLU A 219 -3.03 13.71 -9.24
C GLU A 219 -1.84 12.91 -8.69
N LYS A 220 -1.68 12.85 -7.35
CA LYS A 220 -0.58 12.13 -6.70
C LYS A 220 -0.71 10.62 -6.82
N GLU A 221 -1.90 10.10 -6.53
CA GLU A 221 -2.21 8.68 -6.69
C GLU A 221 -2.00 8.24 -8.13
N TRP A 222 -2.53 8.99 -9.09
CA TRP A 222 -2.31 8.72 -10.51
C TRP A 222 -0.82 8.69 -10.86
N GLY A 223 -0.05 9.67 -10.38
CA GLY A 223 1.39 9.74 -10.62
C GLY A 223 2.18 8.57 -10.04
N MET A 224 1.85 8.14 -8.82
CA MET A 224 2.49 6.99 -8.15
C MET A 224 2.09 5.66 -8.80
N GLN A 225 0.81 5.49 -9.13
CA GLN A 225 0.32 4.32 -9.85
C GLN A 225 1.02 4.17 -11.21
N VAL A 226 1.16 5.26 -11.97
CA VAL A 226 1.88 5.27 -13.25
C VAL A 226 3.33 4.86 -13.09
N MET A 227 4.01 5.33 -12.05
CA MET A 227 5.39 4.90 -11.76
C MET A 227 5.44 3.39 -11.53
N ARG A 228 4.62 2.87 -10.60
CA ARG A 228 4.51 1.44 -10.30
C ARG A 228 4.24 0.59 -11.55
N GLU A 229 3.19 0.92 -12.30
CA GLU A 229 2.80 0.18 -13.50
C GLU A 229 3.89 0.23 -14.57
N SER A 230 4.59 1.37 -14.72
CA SER A 230 5.69 1.49 -15.67
C SER A 230 6.88 0.62 -15.27
N PHE A 231 7.23 0.57 -13.98
CA PHE A 231 8.30 -0.28 -13.45
C PHE A 231 7.99 -1.76 -13.63
N GLU A 232 6.80 -2.20 -13.25
CA GLU A 232 6.36 -3.58 -13.50
C GLU A 232 6.36 -3.90 -15.00
N ARG A 233 5.84 -3.00 -15.83
CA ARG A 233 5.80 -3.19 -17.29
C ARG A 233 7.20 -3.31 -17.90
N MET A 234 8.21 -2.60 -17.39
CA MET A 234 9.59 -2.77 -17.85
C MET A 234 10.06 -4.20 -17.59
N ARG A 235 9.84 -4.71 -16.37
CA ARG A 235 10.21 -6.08 -16.03
C ARG A 235 9.46 -7.07 -16.91
N ASP A 236 8.17 -6.85 -17.16
CA ASP A 236 7.36 -7.69 -18.02
C ASP A 236 7.89 -7.78 -19.45
N VAL A 237 8.26 -6.64 -20.04
CA VAL A 237 8.84 -6.60 -21.39
C VAL A 237 10.16 -7.37 -21.42
N VAL A 238 11.01 -7.21 -20.41
CA VAL A 238 12.29 -7.95 -20.31
C VAL A 238 12.06 -9.43 -20.04
N TYR A 239 11.05 -9.79 -19.25
CA TYR A 239 10.72 -11.18 -18.98
C TYR A 239 10.23 -11.88 -20.25
N THR A 240 9.29 -11.27 -20.97
CA THR A 240 8.67 -11.83 -22.19
C THR A 240 9.64 -11.86 -23.37
N HIS A 241 10.51 -10.86 -23.51
CA HIS A 241 11.43 -10.72 -24.65
C HIS A 241 12.90 -10.81 -24.21
N ARG A 242 13.21 -11.64 -23.21
CA ARG A 242 14.53 -11.72 -22.55
C ARG A 242 15.70 -11.83 -23.52
N ASP A 243 15.55 -12.64 -24.57
CA ASP A 243 16.60 -12.91 -25.56
C ASP A 243 16.91 -11.71 -26.47
N THR A 244 16.09 -10.66 -26.44
CA THR A 244 16.28 -9.45 -27.24
C THR A 244 17.13 -8.39 -26.57
N PHE A 245 17.46 -8.57 -25.28
CA PHE A 245 18.19 -7.58 -24.49
C PHE A 245 19.65 -7.99 -24.31
N ASP A 246 20.56 -7.06 -24.60
CA ASP A 246 21.97 -7.18 -24.24
C ASP A 246 22.27 -6.49 -22.90
N GLU A 247 23.47 -6.76 -22.39
CA GLU A 247 23.94 -6.17 -21.12
C GLU A 247 23.94 -4.64 -21.17
N ALA A 248 24.38 -4.05 -22.29
CA ALA A 248 24.58 -2.61 -22.42
C ALA A 248 23.25 -1.84 -22.37
N THR A 249 22.23 -2.35 -23.05
CA THR A 249 20.88 -1.77 -23.06
C THR A 249 20.28 -1.79 -21.66
N LEU A 250 20.38 -2.92 -20.95
CA LEU A 250 19.84 -3.03 -19.58
C LEU A 250 20.60 -2.10 -18.61
N MET A 251 21.91 -1.97 -18.75
CA MET A 251 22.70 -1.02 -17.94
C MET A 251 22.27 0.43 -18.15
N GLN A 252 22.02 0.85 -19.40
CA GLN A 252 21.52 2.20 -19.68
C GLN A 252 20.19 2.46 -18.96
N ILE A 253 19.25 1.51 -19.04
CA ILE A 253 17.94 1.64 -18.38
C ILE A 253 18.08 1.65 -16.85
N ILE A 254 18.96 0.83 -16.27
CA ILE A 254 19.21 0.83 -14.82
C ILE A 254 19.76 2.19 -14.33
N ASP A 255 20.65 2.81 -15.11
CA ASP A 255 21.16 4.15 -14.83
C ASP A 255 20.05 5.22 -14.94
N GLU A 256 19.15 5.07 -15.90
CA GLU A 256 17.97 5.92 -16.08
C GLU A 256 16.94 5.80 -14.93
N LEU A 257 16.95 4.68 -14.22
CA LEU A 257 16.11 4.42 -13.04
C LEU A 257 16.77 4.85 -11.72
N ASP A 258 17.75 5.77 -11.72
CA ASP A 258 18.42 6.22 -10.48
C ASP A 258 17.39 6.74 -9.45
N VAL A 259 17.39 6.15 -8.25
CA VAL A 259 16.53 6.53 -7.12
C VAL A 259 16.63 8.03 -6.81
N ARG A 260 17.78 8.64 -7.07
CA ARG A 260 18.02 10.07 -6.87
C ARG A 260 17.25 10.97 -7.82
N GLU A 261 16.79 10.46 -8.96
CA GLU A 261 15.94 11.20 -9.90
C GLU A 261 14.48 11.14 -9.44
N TYR A 262 14.00 9.97 -9.01
CA TYR A 262 12.61 9.81 -8.57
C TYR A 262 12.36 10.42 -7.19
N ARG A 263 13.25 10.25 -6.19
CA ARG A 263 13.08 10.79 -4.83
C ARG A 263 11.63 10.68 -4.33
N ILE A 264 11.07 9.48 -4.40
CA ILE A 264 9.66 9.21 -4.07
C ILE A 264 9.34 9.67 -2.63
N GLU A 265 10.34 9.62 -1.75
CA GLU A 265 10.26 10.09 -0.36
C GLU A 265 10.06 11.61 -0.22
N ARG A 266 10.29 12.38 -1.29
CA ARG A 266 10.14 13.84 -1.30
C ARG A 266 8.86 14.32 -1.95
N ILE A 267 8.00 13.40 -2.40
CA ILE A 267 6.65 13.76 -2.82
C ILE A 267 5.96 14.37 -1.61
N ARG A 268 5.37 15.56 -1.77
CA ARG A 268 4.68 16.26 -0.67
C ARG A 268 3.26 15.74 -0.52
N LEU A 269 2.68 15.91 0.66
CA LEU A 269 1.24 15.70 0.88
C LEU A 269 0.39 16.59 -0.02
N PRO A 270 -0.83 16.17 -0.38
CA PRO A 270 -1.74 16.96 -1.18
C PRO A 270 -2.28 18.15 -0.40
N GLN A 271 -1.74 19.34 -0.69
CA GLN A 271 -2.14 20.59 -0.05
C GLN A 271 -3.44 21.15 -0.62
N GLY A 272 -3.85 20.72 -1.83
CA GLY A 272 -5.05 21.16 -2.50
C GLY A 272 -6.32 20.74 -1.76
N ASP A 273 -6.40 19.47 -1.38
CA ASP A 273 -7.54 18.91 -0.65
C ASP A 273 -7.73 19.58 0.72
N ILE A 274 -6.63 19.85 1.41
CA ILE A 274 -6.62 20.54 2.70
C ILE A 274 -7.12 21.99 2.57
N LEU A 275 -6.71 22.69 1.52
CA LEU A 275 -7.25 24.01 1.20
C LEU A 275 -8.73 23.94 0.79
N GLY A 276 -9.15 22.85 0.16
CA GLY A 276 -10.55 22.52 -0.11
C GLY A 276 -11.37 22.46 1.17
N GLY A 277 -10.94 21.66 2.14
CA GLY A 277 -11.61 21.57 3.44
C GLY A 277 -11.67 22.90 4.18
N LEU A 278 -10.57 23.68 4.18
CA LEU A 278 -10.57 25.02 4.74
C LEU A 278 -11.60 25.93 4.03
N GLN A 279 -11.68 25.87 2.70
CA GLN A 279 -12.63 26.68 1.94
C GLN A 279 -14.08 26.36 2.30
N ILE A 280 -14.43 25.09 2.49
CA ILE A 280 -15.77 24.70 2.91
C ILE A 280 -16.08 25.24 4.31
N ILE A 281 -15.17 25.03 5.29
CA ILE A 281 -15.33 25.57 6.64
C ILE A 281 -15.62 27.06 6.61
N VAL A 282 -14.84 27.84 5.85
CA VAL A 282 -14.99 29.30 5.73
C VAL A 282 -16.35 29.69 5.12
N ARG A 283 -16.91 28.88 4.23
CA ARG A 283 -18.18 29.16 3.55
C ARG A 283 -19.41 28.79 4.37
N VAL A 284 -19.36 27.69 5.12
CA VAL A 284 -20.55 27.08 5.75
C VAL A 284 -20.63 27.27 7.26
N ILE A 285 -19.55 27.71 7.92
CA ILE A 285 -19.50 27.92 9.37
C ILE A 285 -19.27 29.41 9.65
N GLU A 286 -20.00 29.98 10.60
CA GLU A 286 -19.85 31.40 10.98
C GLU A 286 -18.58 31.62 11.82
N TYR A 287 -17.85 32.71 11.58
CA TYR A 287 -16.66 33.04 12.37
C TYR A 287 -17.01 33.19 13.86
N ARG A 288 -16.37 32.38 14.72
CA ARG A 288 -16.68 32.24 16.17
C ARG A 288 -18.08 31.70 16.48
N GLY A 289 -18.79 31.17 15.48
CA GLY A 289 -20.12 30.61 15.61
C GLY A 289 -20.18 29.15 15.19
N GLY A 290 -21.41 28.67 14.98
CA GLY A 290 -21.72 27.33 14.48
C GLY A 290 -21.96 27.32 12.97
N PRO A 291 -22.41 26.17 12.43
CA PRO A 291 -22.88 26.06 11.05
C PRO A 291 -23.94 27.11 10.71
N ILE A 292 -23.89 27.65 9.50
CA ILE A 292 -24.90 28.56 8.96
C ILE A 292 -25.99 27.70 8.31
N PRO A 293 -27.20 27.54 8.90
CA PRO A 293 -28.18 26.55 8.44
C PRO A 293 -28.54 26.69 6.96
N ASP A 294 -28.69 27.94 6.49
CA ASP A 294 -29.09 28.25 5.11
C ASP A 294 -27.98 27.95 4.07
N ARG A 295 -26.73 27.79 4.50
CA ARG A 295 -25.59 27.51 3.61
C ARG A 295 -25.09 26.07 3.75
N PHE A 296 -25.05 25.57 4.99
CA PHE A 296 -24.49 24.26 5.31
C PHE A 296 -25.22 23.13 4.58
N GLY A 297 -26.53 22.99 4.78
CA GLY A 297 -27.32 21.91 4.18
C GLY A 297 -27.21 21.88 2.65
N PRO A 298 -27.50 22.99 1.94
CA PRO A 298 -27.42 23.03 0.48
C PRO A 298 -26.02 22.80 -0.08
N MET A 299 -24.98 23.37 0.55
CA MET A 299 -23.60 23.22 0.05
C MET A 299 -23.09 21.79 0.21
N MET A 300 -23.28 21.19 1.39
CA MET A 300 -22.86 19.83 1.65
C MET A 300 -23.65 18.82 0.80
N ALA A 301 -24.96 19.02 0.64
CA ALA A 301 -25.76 18.18 -0.25
C ALA A 301 -25.33 18.29 -1.72
N GLY A 302 -24.92 19.48 -2.16
CA GLY A 302 -24.38 19.70 -3.50
C GLY A 302 -23.06 18.97 -3.74
N MET A 303 -22.18 18.90 -2.73
CA MET A 303 -20.95 18.11 -2.77
C MET A 303 -21.25 16.60 -2.81
N ALA A 304 -21.99 16.10 -1.83
CA ALA A 304 -22.33 14.67 -1.71
C ALA A 304 -23.15 14.14 -2.91
N SER A 305 -23.89 15.01 -3.59
CA SER A 305 -24.70 14.66 -4.76
C SER A 305 -24.07 15.04 -6.10
N ALA A 306 -22.79 15.44 -6.14
CA ALA A 306 -22.14 15.93 -7.36
C ALA A 306 -22.20 14.92 -8.53
N GLU A 307 -22.16 13.62 -8.23
CA GLU A 307 -22.29 12.55 -9.22
C GLU A 307 -23.73 12.05 -9.42
N ARG A 308 -24.63 12.34 -8.47
CA ARG A 308 -26.02 11.87 -8.46
C ARG A 308 -26.97 13.01 -8.11
N PRO A 309 -27.19 13.98 -9.03
CA PRO A 309 -27.91 15.23 -8.71
C PRO A 309 -29.33 15.02 -8.17
N LEU A 310 -29.98 13.91 -8.54
CA LEU A 310 -31.33 13.56 -8.07
C LEU A 310 -31.40 13.22 -6.57
N ARG A 311 -30.27 12.91 -5.92
CA ARG A 311 -30.20 12.63 -4.47
C ARG A 311 -30.19 13.90 -3.62
N MET A 312 -29.91 15.06 -4.22
CA MET A 312 -29.68 16.32 -3.50
C MET A 312 -30.80 16.70 -2.53
N PHE A 313 -32.07 16.45 -2.89
CA PHE A 313 -33.22 16.78 -2.04
C PHE A 313 -33.29 15.94 -0.76
N GLY A 314 -32.90 14.66 -0.83
CA GLY A 314 -32.85 13.78 0.35
C GLY A 314 -31.64 14.08 1.23
N GLU A 315 -30.50 14.34 0.60
CA GLU A 315 -29.24 14.68 1.27
C GLU A 315 -29.34 16.00 2.06
N ALA A 316 -29.95 17.05 1.49
CA ALA A 316 -30.04 18.36 2.13
C ALA A 316 -30.69 18.31 3.52
N ALA A 317 -31.75 17.53 3.69
CA ALA A 317 -32.40 17.35 4.99
C ALA A 317 -31.52 16.57 5.99
N GLY A 318 -30.71 15.62 5.51
CA GLY A 318 -29.72 14.90 6.32
C GLY A 318 -28.63 15.85 6.84
N TRP A 319 -28.04 16.63 5.93
CA TRP A 319 -27.02 17.62 6.27
C TRP A 319 -27.54 18.73 7.18
N GLN A 320 -28.81 19.14 7.04
CA GLN A 320 -29.41 20.11 7.95
C GLN A 320 -29.52 19.58 9.38
N ARG A 321 -29.89 18.31 9.57
CA ARG A 321 -29.87 17.68 10.89
C ARG A 321 -28.45 17.56 11.46
N LEU A 322 -27.48 17.17 10.63
CA LEU A 322 -26.07 17.11 11.05
C LEU A 322 -25.52 18.47 11.49
N SER A 323 -26.02 19.57 10.92
CA SER A 323 -25.60 20.92 11.32
C SER A 323 -25.93 21.26 12.78
N GLU A 324 -26.92 20.60 13.39
CA GLU A 324 -27.28 20.80 14.80
C GLU A 324 -26.25 20.21 15.77
N THR A 325 -25.55 19.15 15.35
CA THR A 325 -24.53 18.44 16.14
C THR A 325 -23.09 18.76 15.72
N HIS A 326 -22.92 19.52 14.65
CA HIS A 326 -21.61 19.83 14.09
C HIS A 326 -20.82 20.79 14.99
N ALA A 327 -19.49 20.64 14.97
CA ALA A 327 -18.57 21.47 15.72
C ALA A 327 -18.60 22.94 15.26
N ASN A 328 -18.20 23.84 16.17
CA ASN A 328 -18.09 25.27 15.88
C ASN A 328 -16.86 25.57 14.99
N TRP A 329 -16.71 26.84 14.62
CA TRP A 329 -15.61 27.33 13.79
C TRP A 329 -14.21 26.91 14.25
N PHE A 330 -13.87 27.18 15.51
CA PHE A 330 -12.53 26.95 16.03
C PHE A 330 -12.24 25.45 16.16
N ASP A 331 -13.20 24.70 16.68
CA ASP A 331 -13.09 23.24 16.80
C ASP A 331 -12.88 22.58 15.43
N SER A 332 -13.60 23.03 14.40
CA SER A 332 -13.48 22.50 13.04
C SER A 332 -12.12 22.83 12.43
N LEU A 333 -11.65 24.08 12.60
CA LEU A 333 -10.35 24.51 12.09
C LEU A 333 -9.19 23.80 12.80
N ASP A 334 -9.27 23.67 14.12
CA ASP A 334 -8.26 22.97 14.91
C ASP A 334 -8.26 21.47 14.60
N LYS A 335 -9.43 20.88 14.33
CA LYS A 335 -9.49 19.47 13.89
C LYS A 335 -8.89 19.29 12.50
N LEU A 336 -9.18 20.17 11.53
CA LEU A 336 -8.57 20.12 10.19
C LEU A 336 -7.04 20.24 10.28
N ARG A 337 -6.53 21.15 11.14
CA ARG A 337 -5.10 21.28 11.41
C ARG A 337 -4.53 20.04 12.06
N GLY A 338 -5.22 19.46 13.05
CA GLY A 338 -4.79 18.24 13.73
C GLY A 338 -4.63 17.07 12.76
N VAL A 339 -5.62 16.88 11.88
CA VAL A 339 -5.58 15.89 10.79
C VAL A 339 -4.38 16.10 9.88
N TYR A 340 -4.18 17.32 9.37
CA TYR A 340 -3.05 17.60 8.49
C TYR A 340 -1.70 17.40 9.17
N ASN A 341 -1.56 17.86 10.42
CA ASN A 341 -0.33 17.73 11.19
C ASN A 341 -0.01 16.27 11.52
N ASP A 342 -1.02 15.43 11.80
CA ASP A 342 -0.84 13.99 12.01
C ASP A 342 -0.32 13.32 10.73
N TRP A 343 -0.92 13.61 9.58
CA TRP A 343 -0.42 13.11 8.30
C TRP A 343 0.98 13.63 7.98
N GLU A 344 1.27 14.91 8.20
CA GLU A 344 2.60 15.50 7.97
C GLU A 344 3.66 14.86 8.87
N LEU A 345 3.31 14.55 10.12
CA LEU A 345 4.18 13.85 11.06
C LEU A 345 4.46 12.41 10.62
N ARG A 346 3.44 11.70 10.12
CA ARG A 346 3.54 10.32 9.64
C ARG A 346 4.25 10.19 8.31
N TRP A 347 4.06 11.16 7.42
CA TRP A 347 4.56 11.10 6.03
C TRP A 347 6.05 10.77 5.89
N PRO A 348 6.98 11.37 6.65
CA PRO A 348 8.40 11.03 6.54
C PRO A 348 8.81 9.75 7.29
N LEU A 349 7.92 9.13 8.07
CA LEU A 349 8.26 7.98 8.90
C LEU A 349 8.41 6.70 8.09
N ASP A 350 9.06 5.74 8.72
CA ASP A 350 9.12 4.38 8.24
C ASP A 350 7.72 3.72 8.34
N PRO A 351 7.31 2.88 7.38
CA PRO A 351 6.02 2.19 7.43
C PRO A 351 5.77 1.38 8.70
N PHE A 352 6.83 0.85 9.31
CA PHE A 352 6.74 0.02 10.51
C PHE A 352 6.92 0.81 11.81
N ASP A 353 7.00 2.15 11.71
CA ASP A 353 7.04 3.00 12.90
C ASP A 353 5.78 2.79 13.75
N ARG A 354 5.95 2.82 15.08
CA ARG A 354 4.84 2.63 16.03
C ARG A 354 3.70 3.60 15.79
N LEU A 355 3.99 4.83 15.36
CA LEU A 355 2.96 5.81 15.06
C LEU A 355 2.09 5.36 13.88
N MET A 356 2.65 4.70 12.87
CA MET A 356 1.92 4.20 11.69
C MET A 356 0.88 3.14 12.06
N ARG A 357 1.11 2.39 13.16
CA ARG A 357 0.16 1.40 13.69
C ARG A 357 -1.07 2.02 14.36
N THR A 358 -0.93 3.24 14.89
CA THR A 358 -2.04 3.91 15.54
C THR A 358 -3.01 4.49 14.51
N SER A 359 -4.32 4.44 14.79
CA SER A 359 -5.33 5.05 13.90
C SER A 359 -5.07 6.54 13.72
N SER A 360 -5.14 7.02 12.48
CA SER A 360 -4.92 8.43 12.15
C SER A 360 -5.95 9.34 12.81
N ASP A 361 -5.59 10.62 12.97
CA ASP A 361 -6.49 11.64 13.48
C ASP A 361 -7.75 11.81 12.65
N TYR A 362 -7.63 11.53 11.35
CA TYR A 362 -8.74 11.52 10.40
C TYR A 362 -9.74 10.40 10.73
N ARG A 363 -9.25 9.18 10.97
CA ARG A 363 -10.10 8.01 11.24
C ARG A 363 -10.76 8.03 12.61
N ARG A 364 -10.11 8.63 13.60
CA ARG A 364 -10.65 8.80 14.95
C ARG A 364 -11.67 9.95 15.06
N MET A 365 -11.93 10.65 13.96
CA MET A 365 -12.83 11.80 13.94
C MET A 365 -14.28 11.36 14.13
N ASP A 366 -15.04 12.09 14.94
CA ASP A 366 -16.48 11.89 15.08
C ASP A 366 -17.19 12.33 13.77
N PRO A 367 -17.83 11.41 13.04
CA PRO A 367 -18.43 11.72 11.74
C PRO A 367 -19.57 12.74 11.83
N SER A 368 -20.26 12.84 12.98
CA SER A 368 -21.35 13.80 13.15
C SER A 368 -20.83 15.19 13.49
N ARG A 369 -19.79 15.28 14.33
CA ARG A 369 -19.21 16.58 14.72
C ARG A 369 -18.39 17.25 13.62
N TYR A 370 -17.78 16.48 12.74
CA TYR A 370 -16.81 17.00 11.77
C TYR A 370 -17.11 16.56 10.33
N ALA A 371 -18.38 16.32 10.04
CA ALA A 371 -18.86 15.87 8.74
C ALA A 371 -18.36 16.71 7.56
N VAL A 372 -18.18 18.04 7.75
CA VAL A 372 -17.60 18.93 6.73
C VAL A 372 -16.21 18.49 6.31
N ILE A 373 -15.36 18.11 7.26
CA ILE A 373 -13.98 17.72 6.96
C ILE A 373 -13.96 16.39 6.21
N MET A 374 -14.72 15.40 6.70
CA MET A 374 -14.77 14.06 6.07
C MET A 374 -15.30 14.07 4.63
N GLU A 375 -16.24 14.96 4.33
CA GLU A 375 -16.79 15.08 2.97
C GLU A 375 -15.88 15.89 2.03
N SER A 376 -15.06 16.80 2.57
CA SER A 376 -14.25 17.72 1.75
C SER A 376 -12.79 17.33 1.59
N VAL A 377 -12.28 16.49 2.49
CA VAL A 377 -10.88 16.03 2.51
C VAL A 377 -10.91 14.50 2.40
N PRO A 378 -10.37 13.90 1.33
CA PRO A 378 -10.29 12.45 1.21
C PRO A 378 -9.32 11.84 2.23
N ASP A 379 -9.49 10.55 2.54
CA ASP A 379 -8.53 9.81 3.38
C ASP A 379 -7.20 9.66 2.64
N LEU A 380 -6.13 10.22 3.17
CA LEU A 380 -4.80 10.13 2.58
C LEU A 380 -4.10 8.78 2.83
N GLY A 381 -4.75 7.85 3.54
CA GLY A 381 -4.19 6.54 3.88
C GLY A 381 -3.73 5.72 2.66
N SER A 382 -4.50 5.75 1.56
CA SER A 382 -4.15 5.12 0.28
C SER A 382 -2.80 5.59 -0.26
N LEU A 383 -2.50 6.87 -0.11
CA LEU A 383 -1.28 7.49 -0.63
C LEU A 383 -0.01 6.96 0.07
N PHE A 384 -0.09 6.58 1.35
CA PHE A 384 1.03 5.94 2.05
C PHE A 384 1.36 4.59 1.42
N ASN A 385 0.34 3.77 1.14
CA ASN A 385 0.51 2.48 0.51
C ASN A 385 1.05 2.63 -0.93
N GLU A 386 0.48 3.53 -1.73
CA GLU A 386 0.98 3.79 -3.10
C GLU A 386 2.44 4.25 -3.11
N ARG A 387 2.84 5.08 -2.14
CA ARG A 387 4.23 5.49 -1.99
C ARG A 387 5.15 4.32 -1.69
N MET A 388 4.75 3.40 -0.81
CA MET A 388 5.53 2.20 -0.51
C MET A 388 5.66 1.31 -1.75
N LEU A 389 4.54 0.99 -2.39
CA LEU A 389 4.52 0.16 -3.58
C LEU A 389 5.41 0.75 -4.69
N ALA A 390 5.33 2.06 -4.95
CA ALA A 390 6.16 2.72 -5.95
C ALA A 390 7.68 2.64 -5.62
N ARG A 391 8.07 2.66 -4.33
CA ARG A 391 9.47 2.47 -3.91
C ARG A 391 9.91 1.03 -4.12
N THR A 392 9.10 0.07 -3.69
CA THR A 392 9.39 -1.37 -3.82
C THR A 392 9.52 -1.75 -5.29
N GLU A 393 8.66 -1.19 -6.14
CA GLU A 393 8.66 -1.39 -7.58
C GLU A 393 9.89 -0.80 -8.27
N LEU A 394 10.31 0.40 -7.87
CA LEU A 394 11.53 1.01 -8.37
C LEU A 394 12.76 0.17 -8.01
N ALA A 395 12.89 -0.18 -6.73
CA ALA A 395 13.99 -1.00 -6.20
C ALA A 395 14.01 -2.39 -6.87
N GLY A 396 12.86 -3.05 -6.94
CA GLY A 396 12.68 -4.35 -7.57
C GLY A 396 12.98 -4.35 -9.06
N SER A 397 12.56 -3.31 -9.80
CA SER A 397 12.93 -3.15 -11.21
C SER A 397 14.42 -3.01 -11.42
N ARG A 398 15.08 -2.13 -10.67
CA ARG A 398 16.53 -1.94 -10.79
C ARG A 398 17.27 -3.25 -10.52
N LEU A 399 16.86 -3.98 -9.50
CA LEU A 399 17.47 -5.23 -9.09
C LEU A 399 17.20 -6.37 -10.08
N ALA A 400 15.95 -6.56 -10.52
CA ALA A 400 15.58 -7.56 -11.50
C ALA A 400 16.32 -7.35 -12.84
N LEU A 401 16.35 -6.10 -13.34
CA LEU A 401 17.09 -5.76 -14.56
C LEU A 401 18.60 -6.01 -14.39
N ALA A 402 19.18 -5.74 -13.22
CA ALA A 402 20.58 -6.01 -12.93
C ALA A 402 20.90 -7.52 -12.92
N VAL A 403 20.00 -8.34 -12.38
CA VAL A 403 20.12 -9.81 -12.41
C VAL A 403 20.03 -10.34 -13.84
N VAL A 404 19.09 -9.85 -14.64
CA VAL A 404 18.97 -10.23 -16.06
C VAL A 404 20.20 -9.77 -16.86
N ALA A 405 20.70 -8.55 -16.63
CA ALA A 405 21.92 -8.05 -17.27
C ALA A 405 23.15 -8.90 -16.91
N HIS A 406 23.23 -9.38 -15.66
CA HIS A 406 24.27 -10.31 -15.24
C HIS A 406 24.17 -11.63 -16.03
N ARG A 407 22.98 -12.24 -16.12
CA ARG A 407 22.78 -13.48 -16.90
C ARG A 407 23.07 -13.28 -18.38
N ALA A 408 22.64 -12.17 -18.98
CA ALA A 408 22.91 -11.86 -20.40
C ALA A 408 24.41 -11.88 -20.71
N ARG A 409 25.26 -11.53 -19.73
CA ARG A 409 26.72 -11.57 -19.85
C ARG A 409 27.34 -12.92 -19.53
N THR A 410 26.95 -13.55 -18.42
CA THR A 410 27.64 -14.73 -17.87
C THR A 410 26.97 -16.05 -18.25
N ASN A 411 25.76 -15.99 -18.80
CA ASN A 411 24.85 -17.10 -19.05
C ASN A 411 24.46 -17.90 -17.79
N VAL A 412 24.67 -17.34 -16.59
CA VAL A 412 24.35 -17.96 -15.30
C VAL A 412 23.71 -16.91 -14.39
N TRP A 413 22.75 -17.33 -13.57
CA TRP A 413 22.20 -16.46 -12.53
C TRP A 413 23.25 -16.11 -11.46
N PRO A 414 23.23 -14.89 -10.90
CA PRO A 414 24.12 -14.52 -9.82
C PRO A 414 23.81 -15.36 -8.56
N ARG A 415 24.77 -16.17 -8.09
CA ARG A 415 24.57 -17.01 -6.89
C ARG A 415 24.21 -16.19 -5.64
N PRO A 416 25.03 -15.19 -5.25
CA PRO A 416 24.54 -14.19 -4.33
C PRO A 416 24.07 -12.95 -5.09
N LEU A 417 22.99 -12.35 -4.60
CA LEU A 417 22.45 -11.10 -5.14
C LEU A 417 23.51 -9.98 -5.22
N PHE A 418 24.46 -9.92 -4.27
CA PHE A 418 25.51 -8.91 -4.27
C PHE A 418 26.48 -8.97 -5.46
N ALA A 419 26.47 -10.05 -6.25
CA ALA A 419 27.28 -10.16 -7.47
C ALA A 419 26.92 -9.10 -8.53
N VAL A 420 25.74 -8.48 -8.44
CA VAL A 420 25.34 -7.39 -9.35
C VAL A 420 25.89 -6.01 -8.93
N ARG A 421 26.42 -5.88 -7.71
CA ARG A 421 26.96 -4.62 -7.19
C ARG A 421 28.25 -4.19 -7.89
N GLY A 422 28.52 -2.89 -7.88
CA GLY A 422 29.70 -2.25 -8.44
C GLY A 422 29.65 -2.07 -9.97
N ARG A 423 29.06 -3.03 -10.69
CA ARG A 423 28.89 -2.96 -12.15
C ARG A 423 27.52 -2.46 -12.59
N TYR A 424 26.44 -3.06 -12.09
CA TYR A 424 25.07 -2.72 -12.48
C TYR A 424 24.43 -1.77 -11.47
N LEU A 425 24.63 -2.04 -10.18
CA LEU A 425 24.11 -1.22 -9.09
C LEU A 425 25.24 -0.70 -8.22
N ARG A 426 25.16 0.56 -7.79
CA ARG A 426 26.10 1.11 -6.80
C ARG A 426 25.92 0.43 -5.45
N GLU A 427 24.67 0.31 -5.03
CA GLU A 427 24.23 -0.29 -3.77
C GLU A 427 22.98 -1.14 -4.07
N ILE A 428 22.73 -2.17 -3.25
CA ILE A 428 21.48 -2.93 -3.35
C ILE A 428 20.42 -2.10 -2.64
N ASP A 429 19.29 -1.91 -3.30
CA ASP A 429 18.17 -1.19 -2.74
C ASP A 429 17.55 -2.01 -1.59
N VAL A 430 17.19 -1.31 -0.51
CA VAL A 430 16.53 -1.89 0.67
C VAL A 430 15.07 -2.17 0.34
N ASP A 431 14.53 -3.27 0.88
CA ASP A 431 13.11 -3.58 0.79
C ASP A 431 12.29 -2.63 1.69
N PRO A 432 11.41 -1.78 1.12
CA PRO A 432 10.56 -0.88 1.90
C PRO A 432 9.55 -1.58 2.81
N PHE A 433 9.25 -2.85 2.55
CA PHE A 433 8.34 -3.68 3.35
C PHE A 433 9.06 -4.52 4.41
N HIS A 434 10.39 -4.46 4.50
CA HIS A 434 11.08 -5.21 5.54
C HIS A 434 11.06 -4.44 6.88
N PRO A 435 10.59 -5.03 8.00
CA PRO A 435 10.44 -4.34 9.28
C PRO A 435 11.73 -3.73 9.85
N SER A 436 12.89 -4.28 9.52
CA SER A 436 14.19 -3.73 9.95
C SER A 436 14.61 -2.47 9.19
N GLY A 437 14.05 -2.22 8.00
CA GLY A 437 14.40 -1.09 7.16
C GLY A 437 15.85 -1.11 6.62
N ASP A 438 16.56 -2.23 6.71
CA ASP A 438 17.95 -2.38 6.25
C ASP A 438 18.24 -3.67 5.45
N THR A 439 17.25 -4.55 5.31
CA THR A 439 17.36 -5.77 4.51
C THR A 439 17.08 -5.49 3.03
N ALA A 440 17.79 -6.16 2.15
CA ALA A 440 17.54 -6.11 0.72
C ALA A 440 16.26 -6.86 0.35
N ILE A 441 15.74 -6.62 -0.84
CA ILE A 441 14.69 -7.45 -1.46
C ILE A 441 15.18 -8.91 -1.55
N GLU A 442 14.30 -9.84 -1.21
CA GLU A 442 14.61 -11.27 -1.16
C GLU A 442 14.81 -11.85 -2.56
N TYR A 443 15.82 -12.72 -2.69
CA TYR A 443 16.27 -13.30 -3.95
C TYR A 443 16.68 -14.75 -3.76
N PHE A 444 16.22 -15.61 -4.66
CA PHE A 444 16.73 -16.98 -4.75
C PHE A 444 16.56 -17.57 -6.16
N VAL A 445 17.40 -18.55 -6.50
CA VAL A 445 17.21 -19.39 -7.68
C VAL A 445 16.61 -20.73 -7.21
N PRO A 446 15.38 -21.10 -7.65
CA PRO A 446 14.77 -22.37 -7.29
C PRO A 446 15.71 -23.55 -7.54
N ILE A 447 15.56 -24.63 -6.76
CA ILE A 447 16.41 -25.84 -6.76
C ILE A 447 17.83 -25.58 -6.23
N LEU A 448 18.49 -24.51 -6.67
CA LEU A 448 19.85 -24.18 -6.27
C LEU A 448 19.91 -23.69 -4.83
N ASP A 449 19.06 -22.71 -4.50
CA ASP A 449 19.07 -21.98 -3.23
C ASP A 449 17.91 -22.39 -2.30
N SER A 450 16.97 -23.22 -2.77
CA SER A 450 15.90 -23.77 -1.95
C SER A 450 16.47 -24.49 -0.71
N PRO A 451 15.83 -24.38 0.47
CA PRO A 451 16.28 -25.08 1.68
C PRO A 451 16.40 -26.58 1.40
N ARG A 452 17.60 -27.13 1.55
CA ARG A 452 17.87 -28.55 1.30
C ARG A 452 17.66 -29.35 2.56
N ASP A 453 16.70 -30.28 2.53
CA ASP A 453 16.75 -31.45 3.39
C ASP A 453 17.77 -32.41 2.77
N GLU A 454 18.83 -32.78 3.51
CA GLU A 454 19.90 -33.68 3.02
C GLU A 454 19.36 -35.02 2.50
N ARG A 455 18.12 -35.37 2.85
CA ARG A 455 17.45 -36.61 2.45
C ARG A 455 16.44 -36.48 1.32
N ARG A 456 16.11 -35.25 0.88
CA ARG A 456 15.15 -35.02 -0.20
C ARG A 456 15.88 -34.59 -1.47
N ASP A 457 15.40 -35.11 -2.60
CA ASP A 457 15.86 -34.63 -3.89
C ASP A 457 15.46 -33.15 -4.07
N PRO A 458 16.27 -32.35 -4.78
CA PRO A 458 15.91 -30.96 -5.08
C PRO A 458 14.57 -30.87 -5.82
N GLU A 459 13.58 -30.23 -5.22
CA GLU A 459 12.25 -30.05 -5.80
C GLU A 459 12.11 -28.63 -6.41
N PRO A 460 11.41 -28.50 -7.54
CA PRO A 460 10.98 -27.21 -8.06
C PRO A 460 10.18 -26.41 -7.03
N HIS A 461 10.30 -25.08 -7.07
CA HIS A 461 9.59 -24.19 -6.16
C HIS A 461 8.14 -23.99 -6.62
N ARG A 462 7.17 -24.31 -5.77
CA ARG A 462 5.75 -24.06 -6.01
C ARG A 462 5.36 -22.69 -5.46
N MET A 463 4.73 -21.88 -6.30
CA MET A 463 4.26 -20.54 -5.99
C MET A 463 2.78 -20.41 -6.37
N THR A 464 1.98 -19.81 -5.51
CA THR A 464 0.56 -19.49 -5.73
C THR A 464 0.41 -17.99 -5.95
N VAL A 465 -0.11 -17.61 -7.11
CA VAL A 465 -0.44 -16.23 -7.43
C VAL A 465 -1.89 -15.98 -7.07
N VAL A 466 -2.13 -15.13 -6.08
CA VAL A 466 -3.46 -14.74 -5.60
C VAL A 466 -3.91 -13.48 -6.32
N LEU A 467 -4.94 -13.62 -7.15
CA LEU A 467 -5.58 -12.54 -7.87
C LEU A 467 -6.73 -11.96 -7.06
N GLY A 468 -6.80 -10.64 -7.09
CA GLY A 468 -7.80 -9.86 -6.39
C GLY A 468 -7.29 -8.44 -6.22
N GLU A 469 -8.21 -7.50 -6.02
CA GLU A 469 -7.80 -6.24 -5.39
C GLU A 469 -7.26 -6.62 -4.01
N ALA A 470 -6.04 -6.19 -3.68
CA ALA A 470 -5.66 -6.01 -2.29
C ALA A 470 -6.85 -5.29 -1.66
N GLY A 471 -7.56 -5.91 -0.72
CA GLY A 471 -8.86 -5.44 -0.26
C GLY A 471 -8.85 -3.92 -0.09
N ALA A 472 -9.91 -3.27 -0.59
CA ALA A 472 -10.16 -1.83 -0.60
C ALA A 472 -9.36 -1.06 0.45
N SER A 473 -8.42 -0.22 0.02
CA SER A 473 -7.72 0.79 0.85
C SER A 473 -7.48 0.36 2.29
N ILE A 474 -6.93 -0.83 2.49
CA ILE A 474 -6.52 -1.23 3.83
C ILE A 474 -5.30 -0.36 4.13
N SER A 475 -5.54 0.72 4.87
CA SER A 475 -4.43 1.53 5.37
C SER A 475 -3.59 0.67 6.31
N PRO A 476 -2.34 1.06 6.62
CA PRO A 476 -1.51 0.34 7.58
C PRO A 476 -2.23 -0.01 8.89
N GLY A 477 -3.28 0.71 9.30
CA GLY A 477 -4.12 0.33 10.46
C GLY A 477 -5.33 -0.58 10.23
N ASP A 478 -5.81 -0.83 9.00
CA ASP A 478 -7.03 -1.65 8.77
C ASP A 478 -6.74 -3.16 8.65
N GLU A 479 -5.48 -3.55 8.33
CA GLU A 479 -5.03 -4.96 8.40
C GLU A 479 -4.13 -5.22 9.60
N MET A 480 -3.57 -4.22 10.29
CA MET A 480 -3.00 -4.51 11.62
C MET A 480 -4.07 -4.78 12.69
N ASP A 481 -5.34 -4.48 12.38
CA ASP A 481 -6.51 -4.90 13.16
C ASP A 481 -7.18 -6.18 12.59
N LEU A 482 -6.65 -6.78 11.51
CA LEU A 482 -6.90 -8.19 11.17
C LEU A 482 -5.65 -8.97 11.57
N GLU A 483 -5.69 -9.48 12.81
CA GLU A 483 -4.65 -10.33 13.38
C GLU A 483 -3.31 -9.61 13.58
N THR A 484 -3.31 -8.54 14.39
CA THR A 484 -2.53 -8.77 15.60
C THR A 484 -3.30 -9.84 16.35
N ASP A 485 -2.84 -11.09 16.22
CA ASP A 485 -2.66 -11.88 17.43
C ASP A 485 -1.99 -10.93 18.43
N ASP A 486 -2.77 -10.10 19.13
CA ASP A 486 -2.63 -10.10 20.57
C ASP A 486 -2.82 -11.57 20.87
N SER A 487 -1.70 -12.29 20.95
CA SER A 487 -1.69 -13.71 21.23
C SER A 487 -2.68 -13.91 22.36
N MET A 488 -3.34 -15.06 22.44
CA MET A 488 -4.26 -15.28 23.56
C MET A 488 -3.56 -14.96 24.90
N VAL A 489 -2.23 -15.07 24.95
CA VAL A 489 -1.34 -14.56 25.99
C VAL A 489 -1.46 -13.04 26.20
N ASP A 490 -1.21 -12.18 25.19
CA ASP A 490 -1.24 -10.72 25.30
C ASP A 490 -2.61 -10.18 25.74
N MET A 491 -3.70 -10.71 25.18
CA MET A 491 -5.06 -10.34 25.62
C MET A 491 -5.31 -10.75 27.08
N LEU A 492 -4.77 -11.90 27.50
CA LEU A 492 -4.90 -12.38 28.88
C LEU A 492 -3.94 -11.70 29.85
N GLU A 493 -2.81 -11.13 29.40
CA GLU A 493 -1.87 -10.40 30.26
C GLU A 493 -2.51 -9.13 30.86
N ASP A 494 -3.46 -8.53 30.15
CA ASP A 494 -4.21 -7.36 30.61
C ASP A 494 -5.42 -7.74 31.49
N MET A 495 -5.71 -9.04 31.66
CA MET A 495 -6.82 -9.53 32.49
C MET A 495 -6.42 -9.72 33.96
N PRO A 496 -7.37 -9.65 34.91
CA PRO A 496 -7.08 -9.94 36.31
C PRO A 496 -6.48 -11.34 36.50
N PRO A 497 -5.47 -11.53 37.37
CA PRO A 497 -4.82 -12.83 37.57
C PRO A 497 -5.79 -13.96 37.94
N GLU A 498 -6.89 -13.65 38.64
CA GLU A 498 -7.92 -14.64 38.99
C GLU A 498 -8.66 -15.17 37.75
N PHE A 499 -8.81 -14.34 36.73
CA PHE A 499 -9.43 -14.74 35.47
C PHE A 499 -8.52 -15.67 34.66
N ILE A 500 -7.23 -15.34 34.57
CA ILE A 500 -6.22 -16.20 33.93
C ILE A 500 -6.17 -17.56 34.62
N GLU A 501 -6.14 -17.57 35.96
CA GLU A 501 -6.17 -18.80 36.75
C GLU A 501 -7.44 -19.63 36.47
N MET A 502 -8.61 -18.99 36.38
CA MET A 502 -9.87 -19.66 36.07
C MET A 502 -9.84 -20.31 34.68
N VAL A 503 -9.37 -19.59 33.65
CA VAL A 503 -9.30 -20.09 32.27
C VAL A 503 -8.34 -21.26 32.17
N VAL A 504 -7.09 -21.08 32.63
CA VAL A 504 -6.05 -22.13 32.56
C VAL A 504 -6.46 -23.38 33.34
N ASN A 505 -7.00 -23.22 34.56
CA ASN A 505 -7.46 -24.36 35.34
C ASN A 505 -8.68 -25.05 34.70
N GLY A 506 -9.58 -24.29 34.08
CA GLY A 506 -10.74 -24.82 33.37
C GLY A 506 -10.33 -25.71 32.20
N VAL A 507 -9.43 -25.20 31.35
CA VAL A 507 -8.88 -25.94 30.21
C VAL A 507 -8.19 -27.21 30.70
N LEU A 508 -7.23 -27.12 31.62
CA LEU A 508 -6.51 -28.30 32.11
C LEU A 508 -7.43 -29.33 32.79
N GLN A 509 -8.44 -28.88 33.54
CA GLN A 509 -9.41 -29.79 34.16
C GLN A 509 -10.23 -30.52 33.10
N GLN A 510 -10.62 -29.86 32.01
CA GLN A 510 -11.32 -30.48 30.89
C GLN A 510 -10.47 -31.59 30.25
N PHE A 511 -9.17 -31.36 30.02
CA PHE A 511 -8.24 -32.38 29.53
C PHE A 511 -8.15 -33.59 30.47
N ILE A 512 -8.18 -33.37 31.78
CA ILE A 512 -8.16 -34.43 32.80
C ILE A 512 -9.47 -35.22 32.77
N ASP A 513 -10.61 -34.53 32.79
CA ASP A 513 -11.93 -35.15 32.88
C ASP A 513 -12.27 -35.97 31.63
N GLN A 514 -11.78 -35.54 30.47
CA GLN A 514 -11.95 -36.25 29.19
C GLN A 514 -10.93 -37.38 28.98
N GLY A 515 -9.95 -37.55 29.87
CA GLY A 515 -8.92 -38.57 29.73
C GLY A 515 -8.06 -38.41 28.48
N VAL A 516 -7.89 -37.17 27.99
CA VAL A 516 -7.08 -36.89 26.80
C VAL A 516 -5.61 -37.13 27.15
N ALA A 517 -4.96 -37.96 26.35
CA ALA A 517 -3.55 -38.28 26.41
C ALA A 517 -2.99 -38.35 24.99
N ALA A 518 -1.68 -38.28 24.85
CA ALA A 518 -1.01 -38.26 23.54
C ALA A 518 -1.41 -39.45 22.64
N ASP A 519 -1.70 -40.61 23.22
CA ASP A 519 -2.12 -41.84 22.53
C ASP A 519 -3.64 -41.94 22.30
N THR A 520 -4.45 -41.04 22.88
CA THR A 520 -5.92 -41.04 22.76
C THR A 520 -6.48 -39.82 22.01
N ILE A 521 -5.63 -38.91 21.52
CA ILE A 521 -6.02 -37.66 20.85
C ILE A 521 -7.11 -37.88 19.78
N GLU A 522 -6.93 -38.84 18.88
CA GLU A 522 -7.87 -39.08 17.77
C GLU A 522 -9.25 -39.55 18.23
N GLN A 523 -9.33 -40.21 19.39
CA GLN A 523 -10.59 -40.69 19.97
C GLN A 523 -11.26 -39.59 20.82
N ALA A 524 -10.46 -38.68 21.38
CA ALA A 524 -10.93 -37.62 22.27
C ALA A 524 -11.35 -36.34 21.53
N VAL A 525 -10.82 -36.08 20.31
CA VAL A 525 -11.02 -34.81 19.60
C VAL A 525 -12.49 -34.49 19.34
N ASP A 526 -13.31 -35.49 18.99
CA ASP A 526 -14.73 -35.27 18.70
C ASP A 526 -15.50 -34.83 19.95
N GLY A 527 -15.18 -35.44 21.11
CA GLY A 527 -15.75 -35.06 22.39
C GLY A 527 -15.26 -33.70 22.90
N TRP A 528 -14.01 -33.34 22.58
CA TRP A 528 -13.45 -32.03 22.89
C TRP A 528 -14.13 -30.93 22.06
N LEU A 529 -14.24 -31.10 20.74
CA LEU A 529 -14.92 -30.16 19.84
C LEU A 529 -16.40 -29.96 20.21
N GLU A 530 -17.10 -31.02 20.60
CA GLU A 530 -18.50 -30.90 21.01
C GLU A 530 -18.65 -30.10 22.31
N ASN A 531 -17.74 -30.26 23.26
CA ASN A 531 -17.75 -29.44 24.48
C ASN A 531 -17.39 -27.99 24.18
N LEU A 532 -16.46 -27.72 23.26
CA LEU A 532 -16.12 -26.37 22.84
C LEU A 532 -17.34 -25.68 22.19
N ARG A 533 -18.07 -26.40 21.31
CA ARG A 533 -19.36 -25.93 20.76
C ARG A 533 -20.38 -25.61 21.84
N GLN A 534 -20.49 -26.44 22.88
CA GLN A 534 -21.42 -26.20 23.98
C GLN A 534 -21.01 -25.01 24.86
N MET A 535 -19.71 -24.81 25.07
CA MET A 535 -19.19 -23.67 25.83
C MET A 535 -19.37 -22.34 25.07
N MET A 536 -19.24 -22.39 23.74
CA MET A 536 -19.44 -21.25 22.83
C MET A 536 -20.92 -20.94 22.58
N GLN A 537 -21.84 -21.83 22.96
CA GLN A 537 -23.27 -21.55 22.84
C GLN A 537 -23.70 -20.48 23.87
N PRO A 538 -24.36 -19.40 23.42
CA PRO A 538 -24.87 -18.40 24.34
C PRO A 538 -25.88 -19.03 25.31
N PRO A 539 -25.90 -18.62 26.60
CA PRO A 539 -26.91 -19.10 27.52
C PRO A 539 -28.31 -18.73 27.02
N PRO A 540 -29.35 -19.53 27.35
CA PRO A 540 -30.71 -19.27 26.90
C PRO A 540 -31.16 -17.84 27.22
N GLY A 541 -31.41 -17.04 26.19
CA GLY A 541 -31.84 -15.63 26.32
C GLY A 541 -30.77 -14.57 26.08
N ALA A 542 -29.51 -14.95 25.83
CA ALA A 542 -28.49 -13.99 25.38
C ALA A 542 -28.69 -13.60 23.90
N PRO A 543 -28.14 -12.45 23.47
CA PRO A 543 -28.12 -12.07 22.05
C PRO A 543 -27.49 -13.19 21.20
N ARG A 544 -27.98 -13.36 19.96
CA ARG A 544 -27.31 -14.27 19.02
C ARG A 544 -25.89 -13.75 18.76
N PRO A 545 -24.87 -14.62 18.76
CA PRO A 545 -23.53 -14.21 18.41
C PRO A 545 -23.49 -13.66 16.96
N PRO A 546 -22.50 -12.83 16.62
CA PRO A 546 -22.28 -12.34 15.27
C PRO A 546 -22.25 -13.50 14.26
N ALA A 547 -22.68 -13.23 13.02
CA ALA A 547 -22.45 -14.18 11.93
C ALA A 547 -20.92 -14.38 11.77
N GLY A 548 -20.46 -15.64 11.70
CA GLY A 548 -19.03 -15.98 11.68
C GLY A 548 -18.48 -16.53 13.00
N PHE A 549 -19.08 -16.22 14.16
CA PHE A 549 -18.52 -16.61 15.46
C PHE A 549 -18.40 -18.13 15.70
N MET A 550 -19.21 -18.93 15.00
CA MET A 550 -19.15 -20.40 15.06
C MET A 550 -18.22 -21.00 13.99
N ASP A 551 -17.79 -20.17 13.03
CA ASP A 551 -16.87 -20.55 11.97
C ASP A 551 -15.41 -20.58 12.49
N ASP A 552 -15.14 -19.97 13.66
CA ASP A 552 -13.85 -20.01 14.38
C ASP A 552 -13.60 -21.32 15.15
N ILE A 553 -14.48 -22.32 15.03
CA ILE A 553 -14.27 -23.63 15.66
C ILE A 553 -13.36 -24.45 14.75
N PRO A 554 -12.18 -24.90 15.22
CA PRO A 554 -11.23 -25.60 14.38
C PRO A 554 -11.87 -26.86 13.77
N SER A 555 -11.50 -27.14 12.52
CA SER A 555 -11.84 -28.39 11.86
C SER A 555 -11.31 -29.57 12.67
N ARG A 556 -11.81 -30.78 12.39
CA ARG A 556 -11.36 -31.98 13.12
C ARG A 556 -9.86 -32.18 12.98
N ASP A 557 -9.31 -31.95 11.79
CA ASP A 557 -7.90 -32.18 11.51
C ASP A 557 -7.01 -31.07 12.10
N GLU A 558 -7.46 -29.81 12.06
CA GLU A 558 -6.84 -28.70 12.81
C GLU A 558 -6.82 -28.99 14.31
N ALA A 559 -7.94 -29.44 14.88
CA ALA A 559 -8.02 -29.79 16.29
C ALA A 559 -7.08 -30.95 16.65
N VAL A 560 -6.93 -31.97 15.78
CA VAL A 560 -5.95 -33.05 16.00
C VAL A 560 -4.52 -32.51 15.96
N ALA A 561 -4.19 -31.64 15.00
CA ALA A 561 -2.87 -31.03 14.89
C ALA A 561 -2.53 -30.17 16.11
N MET A 562 -3.48 -29.32 16.53
CA MET A 562 -3.38 -28.50 17.73
C MET A 562 -3.13 -29.35 18.98
N LEU A 563 -3.93 -30.40 19.19
CA LEU A 563 -3.80 -31.28 20.33
C LEU A 563 -2.47 -32.01 20.33
N ARG A 564 -1.97 -32.46 19.17
CA ARG A 564 -0.64 -33.09 19.08
C ARG A 564 0.47 -32.11 19.47
N ALA A 565 0.43 -30.89 18.94
CA ALA A 565 1.41 -29.85 19.27
C ALA A 565 1.40 -29.54 20.79
N LEU A 566 0.22 -29.43 21.40
CA LEU A 566 0.06 -29.25 22.85
C LEU A 566 0.72 -30.38 23.66
N PHE A 567 0.48 -31.64 23.29
CA PHE A 567 1.05 -32.79 24.00
C PHE A 567 2.54 -33.03 23.72
N GLU A 568 3.09 -32.44 22.65
CA GLU A 568 4.53 -32.37 22.41
C GLU A 568 5.21 -31.25 23.23
N ASN A 569 4.45 -30.21 23.61
CA ASN A 569 4.94 -29.12 24.44
C ASN A 569 5.12 -29.57 25.91
N ARG A 570 6.39 -29.69 26.33
CA ARG A 570 6.74 -30.11 27.71
C ARG A 570 6.16 -29.21 28.79
N ARG A 571 5.96 -27.91 28.53
CA ARG A 571 5.43 -26.97 29.53
C ARG A 571 3.98 -27.30 29.83
N PHE A 572 3.19 -27.49 28.79
CA PHE A 572 1.79 -27.91 28.88
C PHE A 572 1.65 -29.26 29.60
N VAL A 573 2.41 -30.28 29.19
CA VAL A 573 2.37 -31.62 29.81
C VAL A 573 2.73 -31.57 31.30
N ASN A 574 3.75 -30.82 31.68
CA ASN A 574 4.14 -30.67 33.08
C ASN A 574 3.04 -29.97 33.90
N ALA A 575 2.39 -28.94 33.36
CA ALA A 575 1.28 -28.24 34.02
C ALA A 575 0.07 -29.17 34.20
N LEU A 576 -0.26 -29.94 33.16
CA LEU A 576 -1.34 -30.94 33.20
C LEU A 576 -1.08 -32.01 34.27
N GLU A 577 0.14 -32.55 34.37
CA GLU A 577 0.51 -33.54 35.39
C GLU A 577 0.50 -32.97 36.81
N ARG A 578 0.95 -31.72 37.01
CA ARG A 578 0.82 -31.05 38.32
C ARG A 578 -0.64 -30.91 38.72
N ARG A 579 -1.51 -30.58 37.75
CA ARG A 579 -2.94 -30.45 38.00
C ARG A 579 -3.58 -31.81 38.32
N ARG A 580 -3.21 -32.90 37.63
CA ARG A 580 -3.62 -34.28 37.98
C ARG A 580 -3.24 -34.67 39.41
N GLN A 581 -2.13 -34.15 39.92
CA GLN A 581 -1.68 -34.35 41.30
C GLN A 581 -2.38 -33.44 42.32
N GLY A 582 -3.37 -32.64 41.90
CA GLY A 582 -4.10 -31.70 42.76
C GLY A 582 -3.28 -30.48 43.19
N ARG A 583 -2.18 -30.16 42.49
CA ARG A 583 -1.35 -28.99 42.80
C ARG A 583 -1.85 -27.78 42.00
N SER A 584 -1.78 -26.59 42.62
CA SER A 584 -1.99 -25.33 41.92
C SER A 584 -0.78 -25.00 41.03
N LEU A 585 -1.04 -24.28 39.93
CA LEU A 585 -0.01 -23.74 39.06
C LEU A 585 0.46 -22.38 39.59
N THR A 586 1.72 -22.07 39.37
CA THR A 586 2.26 -20.72 39.56
C THR A 586 1.87 -19.82 38.38
N PRO A 587 1.88 -18.48 38.54
CA PRO A 587 1.59 -17.56 37.43
C PRO A 587 2.48 -17.78 36.20
N ASP A 588 3.77 -18.07 36.38
CA ASP A 588 4.68 -18.36 35.28
C ASP A 588 4.32 -19.66 34.54
N GLU A 589 3.81 -20.66 35.26
CA GLU A 589 3.30 -21.90 34.67
C GLU A 589 1.97 -21.68 33.95
N GLN A 590 1.11 -20.80 34.46
CA GLN A 590 -0.13 -20.40 33.77
C GLN A 590 0.19 -19.70 32.44
N ARG A 591 1.10 -18.72 32.46
CA ARG A 591 1.60 -18.07 31.23
C ARG A 591 2.19 -19.10 30.25
N SER A 592 3.02 -20.02 30.76
CA SER A 592 3.61 -21.07 29.92
C SER A 592 2.59 -22.01 29.28
N VAL A 593 1.41 -22.20 29.90
CA VAL A 593 0.31 -22.97 29.31
C VAL A 593 -0.36 -22.18 28.19
N LEU A 594 -0.58 -20.87 28.38
CA LEU A 594 -1.16 -20.02 27.35
C LEU A 594 -0.24 -19.90 26.14
N GLU A 595 1.06 -19.68 26.34
CA GLU A 595 2.07 -19.67 25.27
C GLU A 595 2.06 -21.00 24.50
N ALA A 596 1.95 -22.13 25.20
CA ALA A 596 1.89 -23.44 24.55
C ALA A 596 0.60 -23.65 23.74
N MET A 597 -0.53 -23.08 24.17
CA MET A 597 -1.80 -23.11 23.44
C MET A 597 -1.74 -22.25 22.18
N ASP A 598 -1.13 -21.08 22.28
CA ASP A 598 -0.89 -20.16 21.17
C ASP A 598 0.01 -20.80 20.10
N GLU A 599 1.16 -21.35 20.51
CA GLU A 599 2.07 -22.11 19.64
C GLU A 599 1.34 -23.29 18.94
N ALA A 600 0.42 -23.95 19.63
CA ALA A 600 -0.32 -25.08 19.08
C ALA A 600 -1.43 -24.66 18.11
N ALA A 601 -2.06 -23.51 18.33
CA ALA A 601 -3.07 -22.94 17.42
C ALA A 601 -2.43 -22.60 16.06
N ALA A 602 -1.25 -21.97 16.07
CA ALA A 602 -0.49 -21.69 14.84
C ALA A 602 -0.14 -22.97 14.04
N VAL A 603 0.14 -24.09 14.73
CA VAL A 603 0.36 -25.39 14.08
C VAL A 603 -0.94 -25.94 13.46
N ALA A 604 -2.08 -25.70 14.09
CA ALA A 604 -3.38 -26.11 13.60
C ALA A 604 -3.75 -25.40 12.30
N GLU A 605 -3.62 -24.08 12.27
CA GLU A 605 -3.85 -23.24 11.07
C GLU A 605 -2.95 -23.68 9.92
N SER A 606 -1.67 -23.93 10.21
CA SER A 606 -0.72 -24.47 9.23
C SER A 606 -1.12 -25.84 8.68
N ALA A 607 -1.79 -26.67 9.48
CA ALA A 607 -2.29 -27.99 9.07
C ALA A 607 -3.58 -27.89 8.25
N GLY A 608 -4.47 -26.95 8.57
CA GLY A 608 -5.66 -26.63 7.76
C GLY A 608 -5.29 -26.10 6.38
N ALA A 609 -4.21 -25.31 6.28
CA ALA A 609 -3.69 -24.80 5.01
C ALA A 609 -3.11 -25.90 4.09
N ALA A 610 -2.75 -27.07 4.62
CA ALA A 610 -2.05 -28.10 3.87
C ALA A 610 -2.95 -29.01 3.00
N ASP A 611 -4.26 -29.09 3.28
CA ASP A 611 -5.15 -30.12 2.71
C ASP A 611 -6.14 -29.64 1.61
N GLY A 612 -6.08 -28.40 1.13
CA GLY A 612 -6.75 -28.05 -0.13
C GLY A 612 -7.03 -26.58 -0.43
N ASP A 613 -6.41 -26.08 -1.50
CA ASP A 613 -6.90 -25.12 -2.51
C ASP A 613 -7.51 -23.75 -2.14
N SER A 614 -7.65 -23.34 -0.88
CA SER A 614 -7.80 -21.90 -0.62
C SER A 614 -7.39 -21.50 0.80
N GLU A 615 -6.11 -21.17 0.98
CA GLU A 615 -5.69 -20.24 2.05
C GLU A 615 -6.42 -18.87 1.90
N PHE A 616 -7.02 -18.62 0.74
CA PHE A 616 -7.80 -17.43 0.43
C PHE A 616 -9.18 -17.79 -0.17
N PRO A 617 -10.15 -18.26 0.64
CA PRO A 617 -11.46 -18.67 0.15
C PRO A 617 -12.16 -17.53 -0.60
N GLY A 618 -12.54 -17.79 -1.85
CA GLY A 618 -13.26 -16.84 -2.70
C GLY A 618 -12.37 -15.89 -3.53
N ARG A 619 -11.04 -15.98 -3.46
CA ARG A 619 -10.14 -15.24 -4.35
C ARG A 619 -9.70 -16.10 -5.54
N GLU A 620 -9.68 -15.52 -6.73
CA GLU A 620 -9.14 -16.19 -7.93
C GLU A 620 -7.64 -16.41 -7.71
N SER A 621 -7.12 -17.61 -7.90
CA SER A 621 -5.70 -17.88 -7.74
C SER A 621 -5.25 -19.01 -8.66
N PHE A 622 -3.96 -19.06 -8.96
CA PHE A 622 -3.38 -20.15 -9.73
C PHE A 622 -1.96 -20.47 -9.26
N ALA A 623 -1.61 -21.75 -9.31
CA ALA A 623 -0.29 -22.23 -8.92
C ALA A 623 0.63 -22.37 -10.13
N LEU A 624 1.91 -22.08 -9.90
CA LEU A 624 3.00 -22.25 -10.83
C LEU A 624 4.15 -23.01 -10.16
N THR A 625 5.05 -23.54 -10.97
CA THR A 625 6.22 -24.26 -10.50
C THR A 625 7.43 -23.76 -11.27
N PHE A 626 8.48 -23.38 -10.54
CA PHE A 626 9.71 -22.83 -11.08
C PHE A 626 10.90 -23.72 -10.76
N ASP A 627 11.75 -23.95 -11.74
CA ASP A 627 13.02 -24.64 -11.61
C ASP A 627 14.20 -23.64 -11.63
N ASP A 628 15.43 -24.13 -11.78
CA ASP A 628 16.63 -23.30 -11.82
C ASP A 628 16.82 -22.50 -13.11
N SER A 629 15.89 -22.62 -14.07
CA SER A 629 15.90 -21.80 -15.30
C SER A 629 15.49 -20.36 -15.04
N GLU A 630 14.84 -20.10 -13.91
CA GLU A 630 14.32 -18.80 -13.49
C GLU A 630 14.89 -18.39 -12.13
N PHE A 631 14.86 -17.09 -11.80
CA PHE A 631 15.07 -16.63 -10.42
C PHE A 631 13.77 -16.08 -9.86
N ILE A 632 13.65 -16.02 -8.54
CA ILE A 632 12.55 -15.36 -7.86
C ILE A 632 13.10 -14.13 -7.14
N LEU A 633 12.40 -13.01 -7.30
CA LEU A 633 12.64 -11.78 -6.58
C LEU A 633 11.32 -11.31 -5.97
N TYR A 634 11.29 -11.10 -4.67
CA TYR A 634 10.08 -10.68 -3.97
C TYR A 634 10.42 -9.79 -2.78
N SER A 635 9.48 -8.93 -2.43
CA SER A 635 9.51 -8.16 -1.20
C SER A 635 8.64 -8.88 -0.17
N VAL A 636 9.01 -8.81 1.11
CA VAL A 636 8.33 -9.55 2.20
C VAL A 636 6.88 -9.07 2.45
N GLY A 637 6.41 -8.07 1.71
CA GLY A 637 5.01 -7.65 1.74
C GLY A 637 4.56 -7.10 3.11
N ARG A 638 3.25 -7.14 3.35
CA ARG A 638 2.65 -6.40 4.49
C ARG A 638 2.86 -7.09 5.83
N ASP A 639 2.95 -8.42 5.85
CA ASP A 639 3.18 -9.19 7.08
C ASP A 639 4.63 -9.02 7.58
N GLY A 640 5.54 -8.58 6.69
CA GLY A 640 6.95 -8.37 7.01
C GLY A 640 7.72 -9.68 7.20
N VAL A 641 7.17 -10.81 6.76
CA VAL A 641 7.74 -12.14 6.94
C VAL A 641 8.21 -12.69 5.59
N PRO A 642 9.46 -13.16 5.47
CA PRO A 642 9.94 -13.75 4.22
C PRO A 642 9.33 -15.14 4.02
N ASN A 643 8.21 -15.21 3.29
CA ASN A 643 7.47 -16.45 3.04
C ASN A 643 7.97 -17.24 1.82
N TRP A 644 9.17 -16.92 1.32
CA TRP A 644 9.78 -17.56 0.17
C TRP A 644 8.95 -17.47 -1.11
N ALA A 645 8.14 -16.42 -1.27
CA ALA A 645 7.24 -16.23 -2.41
C ALA A 645 6.27 -17.40 -2.62
N ARG A 646 5.86 -18.11 -1.56
CA ARG A 646 4.89 -19.21 -1.68
C ARG A 646 3.50 -18.71 -2.07
N ASN A 647 3.07 -17.61 -1.45
CA ASN A 647 1.80 -16.95 -1.70
C ASN A 647 2.07 -15.50 -2.05
N VAL A 648 1.84 -15.14 -3.31
CA VAL A 648 2.20 -13.83 -3.86
C VAL A 648 1.04 -13.16 -4.56
N GLY A 649 1.12 -11.85 -4.67
CA GLY A 649 0.18 -11.03 -5.44
C GLY A 649 -0.35 -9.87 -4.59
N PRO A 650 -1.29 -9.06 -5.13
CA PRO A 650 -1.86 -7.95 -4.38
C PRO A 650 -2.51 -8.38 -3.06
N ALA A 651 -3.00 -9.61 -3.01
CA ALA A 651 -3.70 -10.20 -1.87
C ALA A 651 -2.95 -11.40 -1.26
N GLY A 652 -1.68 -11.60 -1.64
CA GLY A 652 -0.79 -12.60 -1.04
C GLY A 652 0.07 -11.98 0.07
N ASN A 653 0.82 -12.84 0.76
CA ASN A 653 1.68 -12.43 1.88
C ASN A 653 2.89 -11.65 1.36
N ASP A 654 3.54 -12.19 0.33
CA ASP A 654 4.72 -11.60 -0.30
C ASP A 654 4.35 -10.77 -1.55
N TYR A 655 5.11 -9.70 -1.80
CA TYR A 655 4.98 -8.87 -2.99
C TYR A 655 5.96 -9.31 -4.09
N LEU A 656 5.47 -10.06 -5.08
CA LEU A 656 6.29 -10.57 -6.18
C LEU A 656 6.76 -9.46 -7.12
N LEU A 657 8.08 -9.43 -7.36
CA LEU A 657 8.72 -8.51 -8.29
C LEU A 657 9.18 -9.23 -9.57
N TRP A 658 9.71 -10.44 -9.44
CA TRP A 658 10.12 -11.27 -10.56
C TRP A 658 9.86 -12.76 -10.31
N PRO A 659 9.26 -13.50 -11.26
CA PRO A 659 8.69 -13.02 -12.52
C PRO A 659 7.59 -11.97 -12.33
N PRO A 660 7.37 -11.05 -13.28
CA PRO A 660 6.36 -10.01 -13.12
C PRO A 660 4.95 -10.60 -13.04
N THR A 661 4.17 -10.20 -12.04
CA THR A 661 2.82 -10.74 -11.79
C THR A 661 1.94 -10.64 -13.04
N MET A 662 1.96 -9.49 -13.73
CA MET A 662 1.20 -9.31 -14.98
C MET A 662 1.60 -10.28 -16.10
N SER A 663 2.88 -10.69 -16.19
CA SER A 663 3.30 -11.71 -17.16
C SER A 663 2.68 -13.06 -16.83
N LEU A 664 2.71 -13.45 -15.55
CA LEU A 664 2.16 -14.72 -15.08
C LEU A 664 0.66 -14.80 -15.29
N VAL A 665 -0.07 -13.72 -15.00
CA VAL A 665 -1.53 -13.64 -15.25
C VAL A 665 -1.82 -13.77 -16.74
N ARG A 666 -1.01 -13.12 -17.60
CA ARG A 666 -1.20 -13.18 -19.05
C ARG A 666 -0.97 -14.59 -19.58
N GLU A 667 0.10 -15.25 -19.16
CA GLU A 667 0.38 -16.63 -19.53
C GLU A 667 -0.73 -17.58 -19.06
N HIS A 668 -1.20 -17.41 -17.81
CA HIS A 668 -2.28 -18.21 -17.27
C HIS A 668 -3.57 -18.08 -18.11
N ARG A 669 -4.01 -16.85 -18.37
CA ARG A 669 -5.19 -16.57 -19.21
C ARG A 669 -5.06 -17.10 -20.63
N LEU A 670 -3.84 -17.07 -21.22
CA LEU A 670 -3.59 -17.66 -22.53
C LEU A 670 -3.73 -19.20 -22.51
N ARG A 671 -3.18 -19.86 -21.47
CA ARG A 671 -3.33 -21.31 -21.28
C ARG A 671 -4.79 -21.72 -21.08
N GLU A 672 -5.55 -20.97 -20.28
CA GLU A 672 -6.99 -21.21 -20.10
C GLU A 672 -7.78 -21.03 -21.40
N ALA A 673 -7.39 -20.07 -22.23
CA ALA A 673 -7.97 -19.87 -23.56
C ALA A 673 -7.56 -20.94 -24.59
N GLY A 674 -6.70 -21.90 -24.21
CA GLY A 674 -6.19 -22.96 -25.07
C GLY A 674 -5.24 -22.46 -26.16
N ARG A 675 -4.48 -21.39 -25.89
CA ARG A 675 -3.57 -20.74 -26.85
C ARG A 675 -2.11 -20.98 -26.53
#